data_AF-A0A936HHH9-F1
#
_entry.id   AF-A0A936HHH9-F1
#
_cell.length_a   1.000
_cell.length_b   1.000
_cell.length_c   1.000
_cell.angle_alpha   90.00
_cell.angle_beta   90.00
_cell.angle_gamma   90.00
#
_symmetry.space_group_name_H-M   'P 1'
#
loop_
_entity.id
_entity.type
_entity.pdbx_description
1 polymer ?
#
loop_
_entity_poly.entity_id
_entity_poly.type
_entity_poly.pdbx_seq_one_letter_code
_entity_poly.pdbx_strand_id
1 'polypeptide(L)'
;MSSFHKLSNGRFTTHISRAGTGYAACGDIALTRWSGDRIEDRDAQVLYIRDLDSGALWSIGRQPAGAGAERYRTRLSPERVEIRRSDDGVDTVMELCVTAADPVELRRYTITNRSDRARRLDVTGYAELVLAPPAAHASHPVFSKLFVQTAWDAERAALIALRRPRGADDAVVGAVSWLAAAGGPPGGIEHETDRLRFIGRGRTAANPRAVTEGGPLSGTVGNVLDPVFALRTTLAIEPGESRTFAIGLAAVTSRVAAEDIVDRYRTPADVDAAFMSLPGAAADPPPDQPPVEEWEGVPAATPRFAPLAPSPSVEAAWPGAGDLMFDNGYGGFTRDGREYVIRVGPEQRPPLPWTHVVANEMFGFIASESGAGFTWAVNSRLNRLTPWFNDPVSDPYGEALYLRDEDAGAFWSPLPGPAASGAPSTVRYGFGTCRYIQTCADLHQRVLMFVPLEDPVKIIRLTLGNHDDERNRRLSVFAYFRLVLGDQSVDQDDPEEPVARTWRDEETGALMASSPARADFAERVAFAAVVASAAGGATMTTDRASFIGRFGSPERPAAVMRETGLDGRSGEQADPCFAWHVPVALAAGGSEACTFLLGEAEDVEAARALVRRYREAGAIDTALNNVKQFWSDTLTVVQVKTPVPAVDVMANGWLLYQVISCRLWARSAFYQSGGAYGFRDQLQDSAALVSVRPDLTRKQILLHAAHQFEEGDVLHWWHPPLSRGMRTRFADDLLWLPFITASYIEAIGEYDILDEAVPFMTAPPLEDGADEVYLQPTVSDRSASLYEHCCRALDRSLTAGAHGLPLMGTGDWNDGMNRVGREGRGESVWLGFFLYQILHRFLPFCRQRGDARRAEAYEAYRTRLANALNDAGWDGGWYRRAYYDDGAPLGSAAGDECRIDALAQAWAVISGAAPRDRGEQALDALETHLISDQDRLIRLLTPPFEHTPHDPGYIKGYVAGVRENGGQYTHAAMWVVQAMAEAGRPDRAAELLEMLSPVSHAATRKDADVYMVEPYVVAADVYGAAPHVGRGGWTWYTGAAGWMYQVTLQCILGVAIEGDYLVMTPRLPHTWPGFELRYRCPDGHTVYEVHVVSGPNRRDETVSAVVLDGRKIDADDDKIRFCCQNDGLLHVVTVTVE
;
A
#
# COMPACT_ATOMS: atom_id res chain seq x y z
N MET A 1 -20.40 11.22 26.33
CA MET A 1 -19.17 10.68 25.71
C MET A 1 -19.00 9.23 26.13
N SER A 2 -18.50 8.33 25.26
CA SER A 2 -18.16 6.96 25.67
C SER A 2 -16.99 7.04 26.65
N SER A 3 -17.20 6.74 27.92
CA SER A 3 -16.14 6.56 28.90
C SER A 3 -15.62 5.13 28.79
N PHE A 4 -14.33 5.00 28.46
CA PHE A 4 -13.64 3.71 28.55
C PHE A 4 -13.29 3.44 30.01
N HIS A 5 -13.45 2.20 30.44
CA HIS A 5 -13.02 1.72 31.74
C HIS A 5 -11.70 0.99 31.61
N LYS A 6 -10.73 1.30 32.47
CA LYS A 6 -9.39 0.72 32.48
C LYS A 6 -9.27 -0.27 33.62
N LEU A 7 -8.90 -1.51 33.31
CA LEU A 7 -8.44 -2.51 34.27
C LEU A 7 -6.94 -2.74 34.07
N SER A 8 -6.16 -2.76 35.15
CA SER A 8 -4.70 -2.95 35.04
C SER A 8 -4.09 -3.50 36.32
N ASN A 9 -3.05 -4.31 36.16
CA ASN A 9 -2.14 -4.73 37.25
C ASN A 9 -0.77 -4.04 37.20
N GLY A 10 -0.67 -2.94 36.45
CA GLY A 10 0.56 -2.19 36.22
C GLY A 10 1.43 -2.71 35.06
N ARG A 11 1.30 -3.97 34.65
CA ARG A 11 2.00 -4.52 33.46
C ARG A 11 1.06 -4.69 32.29
N PHE A 12 -0.11 -5.28 32.53
CA PHE A 12 -1.17 -5.48 31.55
C PHE A 12 -2.28 -4.46 31.77
N THR A 13 -2.87 -4.02 30.67
CA THR A 13 -3.99 -3.08 30.68
C THR A 13 -5.04 -3.53 29.68
N THR A 14 -6.29 -3.60 30.13
CA THR A 14 -7.46 -3.73 29.27
C THR A 14 -8.29 -2.46 29.37
N HIS A 15 -8.65 -1.89 28.23
CA HIS A 15 -9.68 -0.87 28.14
C HIS A 15 -10.95 -1.48 27.56
N ILE A 16 -12.10 -1.17 28.16
CA ILE A 16 -13.40 -1.63 27.66
C ILE A 16 -14.44 -0.50 27.75
N SER A 17 -15.21 -0.31 26.69
CA SER A 17 -16.31 0.63 26.64
C SER A 17 -17.60 0.02 27.17
N ARG A 18 -18.62 0.85 27.40
CA ARG A 18 -19.97 0.37 27.73
C ARG A 18 -20.60 -0.49 26.61
N ALA A 19 -20.14 -0.34 25.37
CA ALA A 19 -20.59 -1.14 24.23
C ALA A 19 -19.87 -2.50 24.11
N GLY A 20 -18.93 -2.81 25.00
CA GLY A 20 -18.17 -4.06 24.98
C GLY A 20 -16.97 -4.07 24.02
N THR A 21 -16.65 -2.93 23.43
CA THR A 21 -15.48 -2.68 22.59
C THR A 21 -14.26 -2.28 23.41
N GLY A 22 -13.08 -2.28 22.81
CA GLY A 22 -11.84 -1.90 23.48
C GLY A 22 -10.69 -2.82 23.14
N TYR A 23 -9.60 -2.71 23.90
CA TYR A 23 -8.30 -3.26 23.53
C TYR A 23 -7.47 -3.71 24.74
N ALA A 24 -6.45 -4.51 24.45
CA ALA A 24 -5.48 -4.97 25.43
C ALA A 24 -4.06 -4.52 25.07
N ALA A 25 -3.28 -4.18 26.09
CA ALA A 25 -1.89 -3.78 25.97
C ALA A 25 -1.05 -4.32 27.14
N CYS A 26 0.25 -4.47 26.91
CA CYS A 26 1.23 -4.80 27.94
C CYS A 26 2.37 -3.78 27.88
N GLY A 27 2.49 -2.94 28.91
CA GLY A 27 3.29 -1.72 28.84
C GLY A 27 2.89 -0.88 27.62
N ASP A 28 3.85 -0.61 26.76
CA ASP A 28 3.72 0.28 25.60
C ASP A 28 3.30 -0.48 24.33
N ILE A 29 3.13 -1.80 24.43
CA ILE A 29 2.80 -2.69 23.33
C ILE A 29 1.29 -2.96 23.31
N ALA A 30 0.63 -2.61 22.21
CA ALA A 30 -0.73 -3.07 21.95
C ALA A 30 -0.72 -4.55 21.57
N LEU A 31 -1.53 -5.36 22.25
CA LEU A 31 -1.76 -6.75 21.87
C LEU A 31 -2.85 -6.84 20.81
N THR A 32 -3.93 -6.08 20.99
CA THR A 32 -5.08 -6.07 20.09
C THR A 32 -5.32 -4.71 19.45
N ARG A 33 -5.94 -4.72 18.27
CA ARG A 33 -6.19 -3.51 17.47
C ARG A 33 -7.18 -2.56 18.15
N TRP A 34 -6.91 -1.26 18.02
CA TRP A 34 -7.81 -0.19 18.41
C TRP A 34 -7.55 1.07 17.59
N SER A 35 -8.61 1.70 17.08
CA SER A 35 -8.54 2.96 16.35
C SER A 35 -8.82 4.20 17.19
N GLY A 36 -9.46 4.05 18.35
CA GLY A 36 -9.91 5.20 19.15
C GLY A 36 -11.26 5.81 18.71
N ASP A 37 -11.89 5.30 17.64
CA ASP A 37 -13.07 5.95 17.06
C ASP A 37 -14.29 5.87 17.98
N ARG A 38 -14.64 7.00 18.60
CA ARG A 38 -15.73 7.11 19.59
C ARG A 38 -17.13 7.13 18.98
N ILE A 39 -17.25 7.34 17.66
CA ILE A 39 -18.54 7.46 16.97
C ILE A 39 -18.97 6.08 16.47
N GLU A 40 -18.10 5.39 15.73
CA GLU A 40 -18.38 4.03 15.26
C GLU A 40 -18.24 3.01 16.39
N ASP A 41 -17.20 3.16 17.22
CA ASP A 41 -16.87 2.30 18.37
C ASP A 41 -16.86 0.81 17.96
N ARG A 42 -16.05 0.47 16.96
CA ARG A 42 -16.12 -0.82 16.23
C ARG A 42 -15.04 -1.84 16.61
N ASP A 43 -13.92 -1.40 17.19
CA ASP A 43 -12.79 -2.29 17.49
C ASP A 43 -12.95 -2.96 18.84
N ALA A 44 -12.90 -4.29 18.84
CA ALA A 44 -13.22 -5.06 20.02
C ALA A 44 -12.50 -6.41 20.04
N GLN A 45 -12.23 -6.89 21.25
CA GLN A 45 -12.18 -8.32 21.52
C GLN A 45 -13.62 -8.82 21.68
N VAL A 46 -14.05 -9.73 20.80
CA VAL A 46 -15.46 -10.07 20.62
C VAL A 46 -15.72 -11.52 21.00
N LEU A 47 -16.87 -11.77 21.63
CA LEU A 47 -17.50 -13.08 21.61
C LEU A 47 -18.79 -13.01 20.79
N TYR A 48 -18.80 -13.67 19.63
CA TYR A 48 -19.98 -13.88 18.82
C TYR A 48 -20.76 -15.08 19.34
N ILE A 49 -22.08 -14.97 19.35
CA ILE A 49 -23.01 -16.07 19.61
C ILE A 49 -23.90 -16.22 18.40
N ARG A 50 -23.90 -17.41 17.79
CA ARG A 50 -24.80 -17.78 16.70
C ARG A 50 -25.68 -18.94 17.13
N ASP A 51 -26.99 -18.74 17.10
CA ASP A 51 -27.94 -19.85 17.23
C ASP A 51 -27.97 -20.64 15.92
N LEU A 52 -27.60 -21.91 15.98
CA LEU A 52 -27.49 -22.78 14.81
C LEU A 52 -28.85 -23.20 14.25
N ASP A 53 -29.92 -23.12 15.05
CA ASP A 53 -31.25 -23.50 14.63
C ASP A 53 -31.97 -22.32 13.95
N SER A 54 -31.83 -21.10 14.49
CA SER A 54 -32.48 -19.89 13.94
C SER A 54 -31.60 -19.08 12.99
N GLY A 55 -30.28 -19.25 13.06
CA GLY A 55 -29.31 -18.42 12.35
C GLY A 55 -29.09 -17.05 12.98
N ALA A 56 -29.74 -16.72 14.11
CA ALA A 56 -29.58 -15.45 14.80
C ALA A 56 -28.13 -15.26 15.28
N LEU A 57 -27.59 -14.06 15.09
CA LEU A 57 -26.22 -13.68 15.45
C LEU A 57 -26.22 -12.41 16.27
N TRP A 58 -25.50 -12.43 17.39
CA TRP A 58 -25.19 -11.24 18.17
C TRP A 58 -23.79 -11.34 18.77
N SER A 59 -23.25 -10.19 19.19
CA SER A 59 -22.09 -10.12 20.07
C SER A 59 -22.58 -9.88 21.50
N ILE A 60 -21.82 -10.33 22.50
CA ILE A 60 -22.14 -10.01 23.90
C ILE A 60 -22.15 -8.50 24.13
N GLY A 61 -21.13 -7.80 23.62
CA GLY A 61 -21.15 -6.34 23.53
C GLY A 61 -22.19 -5.86 22.53
N ARG A 62 -22.60 -4.59 22.63
CA ARG A 62 -23.46 -3.95 21.63
C ARG A 62 -22.81 -3.92 20.25
N GLN A 63 -21.50 -3.75 20.21
CA GLN A 63 -20.66 -3.79 19.02
C GLN A 63 -19.77 -5.04 19.03
N PRO A 64 -19.28 -5.50 17.87
CA PRO A 64 -19.46 -4.94 16.53
C PRO A 64 -20.71 -5.44 15.80
N ALA A 65 -21.42 -6.47 16.30
CA ALA A 65 -22.56 -7.05 15.56
C ALA A 65 -23.75 -6.07 15.42
N GLY A 66 -23.88 -5.10 16.32
CA GLY A 66 -24.90 -4.05 16.26
C GLY A 66 -26.34 -4.54 16.44
N ALA A 67 -26.56 -5.83 16.73
CA ALA A 67 -27.88 -6.40 16.95
C ALA A 67 -28.58 -5.75 18.16
N GLY A 68 -29.87 -5.46 18.03
CA GLY A 68 -30.69 -5.01 19.17
C GLY A 68 -30.81 -6.09 20.23
N ALA A 69 -30.73 -5.71 21.50
CA ALA A 69 -30.93 -6.60 22.64
C ALA A 69 -32.29 -6.32 23.30
N GLU A 70 -32.94 -7.33 23.84
CA GLU A 70 -34.15 -7.15 24.66
C GLU A 70 -33.81 -6.45 25.97
N ARG A 71 -32.67 -6.82 26.56
CA ARG A 71 -32.08 -6.20 27.75
C ARG A 71 -30.57 -6.13 27.57
N TYR A 72 -29.98 -5.01 27.94
CA TYR A 72 -28.53 -4.81 27.93
C TYR A 72 -28.14 -3.93 29.11
N ARG A 73 -27.17 -4.39 29.92
CA ARG A 73 -26.68 -3.67 31.08
C ARG A 73 -25.18 -3.86 31.21
N THR A 74 -24.48 -2.77 31.50
CA THR A 74 -23.05 -2.79 31.83
C THR A 74 -22.87 -2.30 33.26
N ARG A 75 -22.00 -2.99 34.01
CA ARG A 75 -21.56 -2.58 35.34
C ARG A 75 -20.03 -2.51 35.35
N LEU A 76 -19.51 -1.38 35.81
CA LEU A 76 -18.08 -1.11 35.90
C LEU A 76 -17.71 -1.00 37.38
N SER A 77 -16.74 -1.78 37.84
CA SER A 77 -16.11 -1.64 39.16
C SER A 77 -14.58 -1.60 38.98
N PRO A 78 -13.83 -1.07 39.96
CA PRO A 78 -12.37 -0.92 39.82
C PRO A 78 -11.61 -2.21 39.45
N GLU A 79 -12.17 -3.37 39.81
CA GLU A 79 -11.53 -4.67 39.68
C GLU A 79 -12.17 -5.54 38.58
N ARG A 80 -13.36 -5.16 38.10
CA ARG A 80 -14.17 -6.03 37.23
C ARG A 80 -15.14 -5.24 36.36
N VAL A 81 -15.32 -5.74 35.14
CA VAL A 81 -16.41 -5.30 34.26
C VAL A 81 -17.40 -6.44 34.06
N GLU A 82 -18.68 -6.12 34.13
CA GLU A 82 -19.78 -7.06 33.87
C GLU A 82 -20.68 -6.51 32.76
N ILE A 83 -20.95 -7.31 31.73
CA ILE A 83 -21.95 -7.03 30.70
C ILE A 83 -23.01 -8.13 30.76
N ARG A 84 -24.28 -7.75 30.91
CA ARG A 84 -25.43 -8.64 30.87
C ARG A 84 -26.28 -8.31 29.65
N ARG A 85 -26.71 -9.34 28.93
CA ARG A 85 -27.51 -9.20 27.72
C ARG A 85 -28.54 -10.33 27.61
N SER A 86 -29.72 -10.03 27.08
CA SER A 86 -30.74 -11.02 26.74
C SER A 86 -31.13 -10.90 25.27
N ASP A 87 -31.15 -12.02 24.55
CA ASP A 87 -31.55 -12.10 23.14
C ASP A 87 -32.33 -13.42 22.92
N ASP A 88 -33.57 -13.35 22.43
CA ASP A 88 -34.40 -14.51 22.06
C ASP A 88 -34.40 -15.62 23.13
N GLY A 89 -34.69 -15.27 24.39
CA GLY A 89 -34.72 -16.24 25.49
C GLY A 89 -33.36 -16.85 25.86
N VAL A 90 -32.24 -16.26 25.44
CA VAL A 90 -30.88 -16.61 25.89
C VAL A 90 -30.33 -15.44 26.71
N ASP A 91 -30.03 -15.69 27.99
CA ASP A 91 -29.34 -14.73 28.85
C ASP A 91 -27.83 -14.98 28.77
N THR A 92 -27.06 -13.91 28.58
CA THR A 92 -25.60 -13.97 28.57
C THR A 92 -25.00 -12.98 29.56
N VAL A 93 -24.01 -13.43 30.32
CA VAL A 93 -23.21 -12.62 31.23
C VAL A 93 -21.75 -12.75 30.85
N MET A 94 -21.05 -11.64 30.64
CA MET A 94 -19.60 -11.58 30.56
C MET A 94 -19.05 -10.86 31.78
N GLU A 95 -18.02 -11.42 32.37
CA GLU A 95 -17.22 -10.85 33.44
C GLU A 95 -15.78 -10.76 32.99
N LEU A 96 -15.16 -9.59 33.13
CA LEU A 96 -13.78 -9.33 32.74
C LEU A 96 -12.97 -8.91 33.96
N CYS A 97 -11.79 -9.50 34.12
CA CYS A 97 -10.76 -9.02 35.05
C CYS A 97 -9.35 -9.09 34.44
N VAL A 98 -8.42 -8.35 35.04
CA VAL A 98 -6.97 -8.50 34.82
C VAL A 98 -6.40 -9.16 36.06
N THR A 99 -5.62 -10.24 35.91
CA THR A 99 -5.14 -11.00 37.07
C THR A 99 -4.10 -10.19 37.86
N ALA A 100 -3.98 -10.45 39.17
CA ALA A 100 -3.07 -9.67 40.01
C ALA A 100 -1.58 -9.94 39.75
N ALA A 101 -1.23 -11.17 39.34
CA ALA A 101 0.16 -11.63 39.29
C ALA A 101 0.76 -11.65 37.88
N ASP A 102 -0.06 -11.88 36.86
CA ASP A 102 0.38 -12.19 35.50
C ASP A 102 -0.19 -11.21 34.48
N PRO A 103 0.48 -11.00 33.33
CA PRO A 103 -0.01 -10.10 32.30
C PRO A 103 -1.15 -10.74 31.50
N VAL A 104 -2.27 -11.00 32.17
CA VAL A 104 -3.40 -11.81 31.69
C VAL A 104 -4.70 -11.06 31.93
N GLU A 105 -5.55 -10.99 30.90
CA GLU A 105 -6.98 -10.77 31.07
C GLU A 105 -7.75 -12.09 30.98
N LEU A 106 -8.79 -12.21 31.80
CA LEU A 106 -9.72 -13.33 31.78
C LEU A 106 -11.13 -12.81 31.55
N ARG A 107 -11.80 -13.35 30.52
CA ARG A 107 -13.21 -13.10 30.24
C ARG A 107 -14.02 -14.35 30.52
N ARG A 108 -14.76 -14.36 31.62
CA ARG A 108 -15.68 -15.44 31.99
C ARG A 108 -17.05 -15.17 31.40
N TYR A 109 -17.63 -16.17 30.76
CA TYR A 109 -18.93 -16.10 30.10
C TYR A 109 -19.86 -17.14 30.71
N THR A 110 -21.07 -16.70 31.07
CA THR A 110 -22.17 -17.58 31.48
C THR A 110 -23.33 -17.39 30.53
N ILE A 111 -23.78 -18.48 29.90
CA ILE A 111 -24.91 -18.50 28.97
C ILE A 111 -26.00 -19.38 29.58
N THR A 112 -27.19 -18.81 29.74
CA THR A 112 -28.37 -19.48 30.30
C THR A 112 -29.48 -19.54 29.26
N ASN A 113 -29.97 -20.75 28.98
CA ASN A 113 -31.15 -20.93 28.14
C ASN A 113 -32.43 -20.70 28.97
N ARG A 114 -33.12 -19.59 28.72
CA ARG A 114 -34.40 -19.24 29.38
C ARG A 114 -35.63 -19.66 28.59
N SER A 115 -35.44 -20.23 27.42
CA SER A 115 -36.54 -20.73 26.60
C SER A 115 -36.98 -22.15 27.02
N ASP A 116 -38.02 -22.65 26.36
CA ASP A 116 -38.57 -23.99 26.53
C ASP A 116 -37.96 -25.04 25.57
N ARG A 117 -37.09 -24.64 24.62
CA ARG A 117 -36.40 -25.55 23.68
C ARG A 117 -34.91 -25.62 23.95
N ALA A 118 -34.29 -26.77 23.69
CA ALA A 118 -32.84 -26.88 23.67
C ALA A 118 -32.23 -25.88 22.67
N ARG A 119 -31.06 -25.32 23.01
CA ARG A 119 -30.32 -24.37 22.17
C ARG A 119 -29.00 -24.98 21.74
N ARG A 120 -28.68 -24.86 20.46
CA ARG A 120 -27.36 -25.14 19.91
C ARG A 120 -26.69 -23.83 19.49
N LEU A 121 -25.68 -23.42 20.23
CA LEU A 121 -25.03 -22.12 20.06
C LEU A 121 -23.57 -22.30 19.68
N ASP A 122 -23.16 -21.71 18.57
CA ASP A 122 -21.74 -21.47 18.30
C ASP A 122 -21.30 -20.23 19.07
N VAL A 123 -20.26 -20.40 19.89
CA VAL A 123 -19.58 -19.29 20.57
C VAL A 123 -18.19 -19.13 19.95
N THR A 124 -17.92 -17.94 19.41
CA THR A 124 -16.66 -17.65 18.71
C THR A 124 -16.00 -16.43 19.33
N GLY A 125 -14.87 -16.63 19.99
CA GLY A 125 -13.96 -15.56 20.40
C GLY A 125 -13.19 -15.02 19.20
N TYR A 126 -12.94 -13.71 19.15
CA TYR A 126 -12.19 -13.07 18.07
C TYR A 126 -11.40 -11.86 18.59
N ALA A 127 -10.13 -11.74 18.19
CA ALA A 127 -9.28 -10.58 18.44
C ALA A 127 -8.29 -10.35 17.29
N GLU A 128 -8.18 -9.10 16.82
CA GLU A 128 -7.17 -8.70 15.83
C GLU A 128 -5.85 -8.37 16.50
N LEU A 129 -4.73 -8.95 16.03
CA LEU A 129 -3.43 -8.83 16.68
C LEU A 129 -2.59 -7.67 16.14
N VAL A 130 -1.87 -7.01 17.05
CA VAL A 130 -0.95 -5.89 16.76
C VAL A 130 0.50 -6.24 17.13
N LEU A 131 0.75 -6.57 18.39
CA LEU A 131 2.07 -6.92 18.96
C LEU A 131 3.15 -5.87 18.69
N ALA A 132 2.80 -4.59 18.76
CA ALA A 132 3.71 -3.47 18.47
C ALA A 132 3.24 -2.21 19.23
N PRO A 133 4.10 -1.17 19.35
CA PRO A 133 3.64 0.14 19.79
C PRO A 133 2.49 0.65 18.92
N PRO A 134 1.41 1.23 19.49
CA PRO A 134 0.23 1.67 18.74
C PRO A 134 0.56 2.61 17.58
N ALA A 135 1.41 3.61 17.81
CA ALA A 135 1.80 4.58 16.77
C ALA A 135 2.57 3.93 15.61
N ALA A 136 3.47 2.99 15.92
CA ALA A 136 4.21 2.25 14.90
C ALA A 136 3.26 1.40 14.04
N HIS A 137 2.30 0.71 14.68
CA HIS A 137 1.27 -0.05 13.98
C HIS A 137 0.39 0.84 13.10
N ALA A 138 -0.17 1.91 13.67
CA ALA A 138 -1.07 2.81 12.96
C ALA A 138 -0.38 3.51 11.78
N SER A 139 0.94 3.75 11.86
CA SER A 139 1.68 4.38 10.77
C SER A 139 1.79 3.50 9.51
N HIS A 140 1.72 2.18 9.67
CA HIS A 140 1.75 1.21 8.57
C HIS A 140 1.24 -0.20 8.99
N PRO A 141 -0.09 -0.40 9.12
CA PRO A 141 -0.68 -1.62 9.63
C PRO A 141 -0.26 -2.92 8.94
N VAL A 142 -0.26 -2.95 7.60
CA VAL A 142 0.12 -4.16 6.82
C VAL A 142 1.59 -4.53 7.05
N PHE A 143 2.50 -3.55 7.02
CA PHE A 143 3.92 -3.79 7.27
C PHE A 143 4.17 -4.31 8.69
N SER A 144 3.53 -3.71 9.68
CA SER A 144 3.69 -4.11 11.08
C SER A 144 3.37 -5.59 11.31
N LYS A 145 2.45 -6.18 10.53
CA LYS A 145 1.97 -7.56 10.65
C LYS A 145 2.88 -8.59 9.98
N LEU A 146 3.75 -8.18 9.05
CA LEU A 146 4.70 -9.08 8.35
C LEU A 146 5.75 -9.73 9.26
N PHE A 147 5.85 -9.28 10.51
CA PHE A 147 6.79 -9.78 11.52
C PHE A 147 6.14 -10.76 12.50
N VAL A 148 4.85 -11.11 12.35
CA VAL A 148 4.13 -11.95 13.32
C VAL A 148 3.90 -13.35 12.76
N GLN A 149 4.27 -14.37 13.54
CA GLN A 149 4.02 -15.78 13.24
C GLN A 149 3.07 -16.37 14.27
N THR A 150 2.18 -17.25 13.81
CA THR A 150 1.16 -17.87 14.66
C THR A 150 1.35 -19.38 14.78
N ALA A 151 0.87 -19.98 15.87
CA ALA A 151 0.94 -21.42 16.12
C ALA A 151 -0.29 -21.90 16.91
N TRP A 152 -0.62 -23.18 16.75
CA TRP A 152 -1.66 -23.88 17.50
C TRP A 152 -1.02 -24.92 18.42
N ASP A 153 -1.29 -24.83 19.72
CA ASP A 153 -0.99 -25.86 20.71
C ASP A 153 -2.26 -26.70 20.93
N ALA A 154 -2.29 -27.89 20.34
CA ALA A 154 -3.41 -28.82 20.46
C ALA A 154 -3.56 -29.42 21.87
N GLU A 155 -2.48 -29.54 22.64
CA GLU A 155 -2.52 -30.09 23.99
C GLU A 155 -3.24 -29.12 24.94
N ARG A 156 -2.93 -27.83 24.83
CA ARG A 156 -3.48 -26.76 25.67
C ARG A 156 -4.71 -26.07 25.06
N ALA A 157 -5.04 -26.40 23.81
CA ALA A 157 -6.07 -25.73 23.01
C ALA A 157 -5.86 -24.20 22.98
N ALA A 158 -4.63 -23.80 22.66
CA ALA A 158 -4.20 -22.41 22.70
C ALA A 158 -3.63 -21.94 21.35
N LEU A 159 -3.96 -20.71 20.99
CA LEU A 159 -3.34 -19.98 19.89
C LEU A 159 -2.21 -19.11 20.43
N ILE A 160 -1.03 -19.20 19.81
CA ILE A 160 0.15 -18.45 20.18
C ILE A 160 0.55 -17.58 18.98
N ALA A 161 0.92 -16.32 19.24
CA ALA A 161 1.47 -15.42 18.23
C ALA A 161 2.75 -14.78 18.78
N LEU A 162 3.83 -14.85 18.00
CA LEU A 162 5.12 -14.26 18.35
C LEU A 162 5.56 -13.30 17.24
N ARG A 163 6.05 -12.12 17.64
CA ARG A 163 6.71 -11.19 16.75
C ARG A 163 8.19 -11.56 16.62
N ARG A 164 8.67 -11.69 15.39
CA ARG A 164 10.08 -11.92 15.05
C ARG A 164 10.90 -10.67 15.41
N PRO A 165 11.96 -10.82 16.22
CA PRO A 165 12.95 -9.76 16.48
C PRO A 165 13.54 -9.22 15.17
N ARG A 166 13.80 -7.90 15.09
CA ARG A 166 14.54 -7.30 13.97
C ARG A 166 16.06 -7.32 14.19
N GLY A 167 16.48 -7.51 15.44
CA GLY A 167 17.87 -7.65 15.83
C GLY A 167 18.03 -8.59 17.03
N ALA A 168 19.26 -9.00 17.32
CA ALA A 168 19.57 -9.90 18.43
C ALA A 168 19.19 -9.31 19.82
N ASP A 169 19.22 -7.99 19.96
CA ASP A 169 18.92 -7.28 21.21
C ASP A 169 17.42 -6.96 21.39
N ASP A 170 16.59 -7.20 20.38
CA ASP A 170 15.17 -6.90 20.47
C ASP A 170 14.45 -7.92 21.38
N ALA A 171 13.65 -7.40 22.30
CA ALA A 171 12.80 -8.25 23.13
C ALA A 171 11.76 -8.98 22.27
N VAL A 172 11.60 -10.29 22.50
CA VAL A 172 10.52 -11.07 21.90
C VAL A 172 9.19 -10.62 22.52
N VAL A 173 8.25 -10.26 21.66
CA VAL A 173 6.89 -9.84 22.02
C VAL A 173 5.92 -10.86 21.46
N GLY A 174 4.97 -11.31 22.27
CA GLY A 174 3.95 -12.24 21.84
C GLY A 174 2.65 -12.16 22.63
N ALA A 175 1.65 -12.88 22.16
CA ALA A 175 0.41 -13.11 22.86
C ALA A 175 -0.02 -14.58 22.79
N VAL A 176 -0.85 -14.99 23.75
CA VAL A 176 -1.52 -16.30 23.74
C VAL A 176 -2.99 -16.13 24.10
N SER A 177 -3.85 -16.89 23.43
CA SER A 177 -5.28 -16.99 23.77
C SER A 177 -5.72 -18.45 23.84
N TRP A 178 -6.55 -18.77 24.82
CA TRP A 178 -7.03 -20.12 25.09
C TRP A 178 -8.47 -20.11 25.62
N LEU A 179 -9.12 -21.27 25.57
CA LEU A 179 -10.46 -21.48 26.12
C LEU A 179 -10.41 -22.41 27.32
N ALA A 180 -10.86 -21.91 28.48
CA ALA A 180 -10.99 -22.68 29.73
C ALA A 180 -12.45 -23.09 29.94
N ALA A 181 -12.76 -24.38 29.83
CA ALA A 181 -14.12 -24.92 29.98
C ALA A 181 -14.15 -26.25 30.75
N ALA A 182 -15.19 -26.48 31.56
CA ALA A 182 -15.33 -27.72 32.34
C ALA A 182 -15.65 -28.91 31.42
N GLY A 183 -14.86 -29.99 31.50
CA GLY A 183 -15.09 -31.23 30.76
C GLY A 183 -14.69 -31.23 29.28
N GLY A 184 -14.17 -30.10 28.77
CA GLY A 184 -13.90 -29.89 27.34
C GLY A 184 -15.20 -29.79 26.52
N PRO A 185 -15.26 -28.99 25.45
CA PRO A 185 -16.46 -28.91 24.65
C PRO A 185 -16.73 -30.24 23.90
N PRO A 186 -18.01 -30.67 23.76
CA PRO A 186 -18.36 -31.96 23.15
C PRO A 186 -17.93 -32.13 21.69
N GLY A 187 -17.57 -31.04 21.00
CA GLY A 187 -17.11 -31.02 19.60
C GLY A 187 -15.66 -30.58 19.38
N GLY A 188 -14.87 -30.40 20.44
CA GLY A 188 -13.53 -29.82 20.34
C GLY A 188 -13.52 -28.29 20.15
N ILE A 189 -12.33 -27.73 19.94
CA ILE A 189 -12.12 -26.30 19.72
C ILE A 189 -11.59 -26.12 18.30
N GLU A 190 -12.31 -25.33 17.51
CA GLU A 190 -11.86 -24.90 16.20
C GLU A 190 -11.06 -23.59 16.34
N HIS A 191 -10.12 -23.36 15.42
CA HIS A 191 -9.29 -22.16 15.45
C HIS A 191 -9.07 -21.55 14.06
N GLU A 192 -8.78 -20.25 14.04
CA GLU A 192 -8.34 -19.52 12.86
C GLU A 192 -7.36 -18.42 13.27
N THR A 193 -6.32 -18.20 12.46
CA THR A 193 -5.39 -17.08 12.66
C THR A 193 -5.24 -16.16 11.45
N ASP A 194 -5.84 -16.50 10.29
CA ASP A 194 -5.86 -15.62 9.12
C ASP A 194 -7.12 -14.74 9.10
N ARG A 195 -6.94 -13.42 9.21
CA ARG A 195 -8.05 -12.45 9.21
C ARG A 195 -8.85 -12.46 7.92
N LEU A 196 -8.19 -12.62 6.77
CA LEU A 196 -8.86 -12.65 5.47
C LEU A 196 -9.78 -13.88 5.38
N ARG A 197 -9.35 -15.02 5.95
CA ARG A 197 -10.19 -16.22 6.03
C ARG A 197 -11.38 -16.03 6.98
N PHE A 198 -11.15 -15.44 8.15
CA PHE A 198 -12.17 -15.24 9.17
C PHE A 198 -13.22 -14.19 8.78
N ILE A 199 -12.78 -12.96 8.50
CA ILE A 199 -13.66 -11.82 8.17
C ILE A 199 -14.22 -11.98 6.76
N GLY A 200 -13.39 -12.33 5.78
CA GLY A 200 -13.73 -12.38 4.36
C GLY A 200 -13.52 -11.02 3.67
N ARG A 201 -13.07 -11.05 2.41
CA ARG A 201 -12.84 -9.84 1.59
C ARG A 201 -14.11 -8.99 1.51
N GLY A 202 -13.99 -7.70 1.81
CA GLY A 202 -15.05 -6.70 1.74
C GLY A 202 -16.06 -6.73 2.89
N ARG A 203 -15.75 -7.50 3.94
CA ARG A 203 -16.59 -7.63 5.14
C ARG A 203 -15.89 -7.02 6.34
N THR A 204 -16.58 -6.93 7.47
CA THR A 204 -16.06 -6.35 8.70
C THR A 204 -16.32 -7.28 9.89
N ALA A 205 -15.81 -6.90 11.07
CA ALA A 205 -16.16 -7.58 12.32
C ALA A 205 -17.66 -7.50 12.66
N ALA A 206 -18.44 -6.60 12.04
CA ALA A 206 -19.90 -6.59 12.21
C ALA A 206 -20.59 -7.78 11.51
N ASN A 207 -19.96 -8.34 10.48
CA ASN A 207 -20.53 -9.41 9.66
C ASN A 207 -19.47 -10.44 9.16
N PRO A 208 -18.65 -11.05 10.02
CA PRO A 208 -17.56 -11.93 9.60
C PRO A 208 -18.07 -13.18 8.88
N ARG A 209 -17.48 -13.49 7.72
CA ARG A 209 -17.85 -14.64 6.87
C ARG A 209 -17.88 -15.95 7.66
N ALA A 210 -16.81 -16.24 8.40
CA ALA A 210 -16.66 -17.49 9.12
C ALA A 210 -17.76 -17.70 10.17
N VAL A 211 -18.34 -16.62 10.71
CA VAL A 211 -19.43 -16.69 11.70
C VAL A 211 -20.79 -16.69 11.02
N THR A 212 -21.02 -15.86 9.99
CA THR A 212 -22.33 -15.70 9.37
C THR A 212 -22.70 -16.82 8.39
N GLU A 213 -21.73 -17.36 7.66
CA GLU A 213 -21.98 -18.45 6.70
C GLU A 213 -21.94 -19.81 7.41
N GLY A 214 -21.12 -19.94 8.46
CA GLY A 214 -21.01 -21.15 9.27
C GLY A 214 -20.01 -22.15 8.70
N GLY A 215 -20.05 -23.39 9.18
CA GLY A 215 -19.04 -24.41 8.85
C GLY A 215 -17.77 -24.30 9.71
N PRO A 216 -16.84 -25.27 9.57
CA PRO A 216 -15.65 -25.33 10.39
C PRO A 216 -14.65 -24.21 10.06
N LEU A 217 -13.97 -23.68 11.08
CA LEU A 217 -12.80 -22.82 10.87
C LEU A 217 -11.68 -23.57 10.15
N SER A 218 -10.87 -22.86 9.37
CA SER A 218 -9.92 -23.53 8.46
C SER A 218 -8.63 -24.00 9.13
N GLY A 219 -8.37 -23.58 10.38
CA GLY A 219 -7.22 -24.02 11.15
C GLY A 219 -5.87 -23.51 10.64
N THR A 220 -5.83 -22.34 9.96
CA THR A 220 -4.53 -21.82 9.53
C THR A 220 -3.71 -21.31 10.68
N VAL A 221 -2.40 -21.51 10.57
CA VAL A 221 -1.35 -21.04 11.47
C VAL A 221 -0.07 -20.80 10.65
N GLY A 222 0.96 -20.24 11.29
CA GLY A 222 2.24 -19.91 10.67
C GLY A 222 2.24 -18.49 10.12
N ASN A 223 2.68 -18.35 8.88
CA ASN A 223 2.92 -17.08 8.19
C ASN A 223 1.65 -16.55 7.52
N VAL A 224 0.64 -16.12 8.27
CA VAL A 224 -0.69 -15.74 7.72
C VAL A 224 -0.78 -14.31 7.16
N LEU A 225 0.24 -13.47 7.37
CA LEU A 225 0.35 -12.06 6.93
C LEU A 225 -0.64 -11.05 7.54
N ASP A 226 -1.84 -11.47 7.95
CA ASP A 226 -2.81 -10.64 8.69
C ASP A 226 -3.39 -11.42 9.89
N PRO A 227 -2.69 -11.43 11.05
CA PRO A 227 -2.96 -12.37 12.13
C PRO A 227 -4.14 -11.98 13.03
N VAL A 228 -4.94 -12.97 13.42
CA VAL A 228 -6.00 -12.89 14.44
C VAL A 228 -5.88 -14.04 15.44
N PHE A 229 -6.57 -13.93 16.56
CA PHE A 229 -6.97 -15.08 17.36
C PHE A 229 -8.47 -15.28 17.22
N ALA A 230 -8.87 -16.45 16.70
CA ALA A 230 -10.25 -16.89 16.74
C ALA A 230 -10.35 -18.32 17.29
N LEU A 231 -11.19 -18.50 18.31
CA LEU A 231 -11.47 -19.79 18.93
C LEU A 231 -12.98 -20.00 18.92
N ARG A 232 -13.43 -21.13 18.37
CA ARG A 232 -14.85 -21.50 18.31
C ARG A 232 -15.11 -22.80 19.02
N THR A 233 -16.26 -22.85 19.68
CA THR A 233 -16.87 -24.11 20.09
C THR A 233 -18.39 -24.07 20.02
N THR A 234 -19.01 -25.24 19.96
CA THR A 234 -20.48 -25.40 19.94
C THR A 234 -20.98 -25.87 21.30
N LEU A 235 -21.96 -25.17 21.84
CA LEU A 235 -22.62 -25.47 23.11
C LEU A 235 -24.02 -26.02 22.84
N ALA A 236 -24.35 -27.14 23.48
CA ALA A 236 -25.72 -27.62 23.64
C ALA A 236 -26.20 -27.23 25.06
N ILE A 237 -27.30 -26.49 25.14
CA ILE A 237 -27.84 -25.97 26.40
C ILE A 237 -29.32 -26.33 26.50
N GLU A 238 -29.65 -27.22 27.44
CA GLU A 238 -31.02 -27.64 27.71
C GLU A 238 -31.87 -26.50 28.30
N PRO A 239 -33.21 -26.54 28.20
CA PRO A 239 -34.08 -25.55 28.84
C PRO A 239 -33.76 -25.36 30.34
N GLY A 240 -33.50 -24.12 30.75
CA GLY A 240 -33.13 -23.75 32.11
C GLY A 240 -31.66 -24.03 32.50
N GLU A 241 -30.88 -24.70 31.64
CA GLU A 241 -29.46 -24.97 31.89
C GLU A 241 -28.61 -23.72 31.72
N SER A 242 -27.50 -23.66 32.47
CA SER A 242 -26.44 -22.65 32.28
C SER A 242 -25.10 -23.33 32.00
N ARG A 243 -24.34 -22.77 31.06
CA ARG A 243 -22.96 -23.17 30.77
C ARG A 243 -22.02 -22.00 31.05
N THR A 244 -20.89 -22.29 31.68
CA THR A 244 -19.83 -21.30 31.97
C THR A 244 -18.50 -21.75 31.37
N PHE A 245 -17.80 -20.82 30.74
CA PHE A 245 -16.43 -20.98 30.23
C PHE A 245 -15.70 -19.65 30.29
N ALA A 246 -14.40 -19.64 30.06
CA ALA A 246 -13.62 -18.41 29.97
C ALA A 246 -12.69 -18.42 28.77
N ILE A 247 -12.38 -17.22 28.26
CA ILE A 247 -11.32 -16.99 27.28
C ILE A 247 -10.25 -16.15 27.96
N GLY A 248 -9.01 -16.63 27.90
CA GLY A 248 -7.84 -15.89 28.35
C GLY A 248 -7.14 -15.20 27.18
N LEU A 249 -6.54 -14.04 27.47
CA LEU A 249 -5.57 -13.37 26.61
C LEU A 249 -4.40 -12.91 27.48
N ALA A 250 -3.17 -13.22 27.06
CA ALA A 250 -1.98 -12.84 27.82
C ALA A 250 -0.86 -12.33 26.92
N ALA A 251 -0.02 -11.45 27.46
CA ALA A 251 1.27 -11.12 26.85
C ALA A 251 2.34 -12.14 27.25
N VAL A 252 3.17 -12.55 26.29
CA VAL A 252 4.23 -13.55 26.48
C VAL A 252 5.52 -13.12 25.81
N THR A 253 6.65 -13.64 26.28
CA THR A 253 7.99 -13.36 25.72
C THR A 253 8.61 -14.58 25.05
N SER A 254 7.96 -15.73 25.10
CA SER A 254 8.40 -16.95 24.43
C SER A 254 7.24 -17.94 24.32
N ARG A 255 7.44 -18.99 23.53
CA ARG A 255 6.51 -20.11 23.47
C ARG A 255 6.36 -20.81 24.83
N VAL A 256 7.47 -21.06 25.54
CA VAL A 256 7.45 -21.69 26.86
C VAL A 256 6.69 -20.84 27.86
N ALA A 257 6.89 -19.52 27.86
CA ALA A 257 6.14 -18.61 28.72
C ALA A 257 4.63 -18.63 28.41
N ALA A 258 4.24 -18.85 27.15
CA ALA A 258 2.85 -19.02 26.77
C ALA A 258 2.26 -20.30 27.35
N GLU A 259 2.98 -21.42 27.23
CA GLU A 259 2.59 -22.72 27.77
C GLU A 259 2.40 -22.64 29.30
N ASP A 260 3.34 -22.02 30.03
CA ASP A 260 3.28 -21.81 31.48
C ASP A 260 2.12 -20.92 31.93
N ILE A 261 1.77 -19.88 31.15
CA ILE A 261 0.59 -19.04 31.46
C ILE A 261 -0.69 -19.85 31.28
N VAL A 262 -0.83 -20.57 30.16
CA VAL A 262 -2.05 -21.32 29.88
C VAL A 262 -2.28 -22.40 30.93
N ASP A 263 -1.25 -23.15 31.32
CA ASP A 263 -1.38 -24.21 32.32
C ASP A 263 -1.80 -23.70 33.71
N ARG A 264 -1.47 -22.45 34.06
CA ARG A 264 -1.88 -21.82 35.34
C ARG A 264 -3.35 -21.36 35.38
N TYR A 265 -3.95 -21.12 34.21
CA TYR A 265 -5.31 -20.60 34.08
C TYR A 265 -6.18 -21.49 33.19
N ARG A 266 -5.87 -22.79 33.16
CA ARG A 266 -6.40 -23.75 32.20
C ARG A 266 -7.82 -24.20 32.53
N THR A 267 -8.13 -24.31 33.82
CA THR A 267 -9.39 -24.85 34.29
C THR A 267 -10.34 -23.76 34.80
N PRO A 268 -11.66 -24.00 34.80
CA PRO A 268 -12.62 -23.08 35.41
C PRO A 268 -12.31 -22.76 36.88
N ALA A 269 -11.77 -23.73 37.63
CA ALA A 269 -11.39 -23.51 39.03
C ALA A 269 -10.23 -22.50 39.16
N ASP A 270 -9.27 -22.52 38.24
CA ASP A 270 -8.15 -21.57 38.21
C ASP A 270 -8.66 -20.16 37.88
N VAL A 271 -9.59 -20.06 36.93
CA VAL A 271 -10.25 -18.79 36.58
C VAL A 271 -11.02 -18.25 37.79
N ASP A 272 -11.81 -19.08 38.46
CA ASP A 272 -12.55 -18.68 39.66
C ASP A 272 -11.62 -18.20 40.78
N ALA A 273 -10.50 -18.91 41.00
CA ALA A 273 -9.48 -18.50 41.96
C ALA A 273 -8.87 -17.14 41.60
N ALA A 274 -8.63 -16.87 40.32
CA ALA A 274 -8.13 -15.57 39.85
C ALA A 274 -9.12 -14.44 40.16
N PHE A 275 -10.41 -14.61 39.88
CA PHE A 275 -11.46 -13.64 40.24
C PHE A 275 -11.56 -13.41 41.75
N MET A 276 -11.45 -14.47 42.56
CA MET A 276 -11.52 -14.38 44.03
C MET A 276 -10.29 -13.73 44.67
N SER A 277 -9.15 -13.73 43.96
CA SER A 277 -7.89 -13.14 44.45
C SER A 277 -7.83 -11.62 44.34
N LEU A 278 -8.77 -10.99 43.63
CA LEU A 278 -8.80 -9.55 43.42
C LEU A 278 -9.20 -8.80 44.71
N PRO A 279 -8.58 -7.64 45.00
CA PRO A 279 -8.92 -6.82 46.16
C PRO A 279 -10.43 -6.50 46.19
N GLY A 280 -11.14 -6.85 47.28
CA GLY A 280 -12.58 -6.55 47.40
C GLY A 280 -13.54 -7.58 46.78
N ALA A 281 -13.06 -8.75 46.32
CA ALA A 281 -13.91 -9.85 45.80
C ALA A 281 -14.93 -10.41 46.82
N ALA A 282 -14.77 -10.11 48.12
CA ALA A 282 -15.58 -10.65 49.21
C ALA A 282 -16.83 -9.83 49.59
N ALA A 283 -17.18 -8.79 48.84
CA ALA A 283 -18.40 -8.02 49.09
C ALA A 283 -19.24 -7.92 47.81
N ASP A 284 -20.24 -8.81 47.66
CA ASP A 284 -21.42 -8.42 46.91
C ASP A 284 -22.03 -7.22 47.64
N PRO A 285 -22.15 -6.04 47.01
CA PRO A 285 -22.91 -4.98 47.62
C PRO A 285 -24.37 -5.45 47.79
N PRO A 286 -25.05 -5.03 48.87
CA PRO A 286 -26.43 -5.43 49.12
C PRO A 286 -27.31 -5.15 47.90
N PRO A 287 -28.35 -5.96 47.64
CA PRO A 287 -29.21 -5.85 46.44
C PRO A 287 -29.87 -4.48 46.25
N ASP A 288 -29.88 -3.64 47.29
CA ASP A 288 -30.47 -2.30 47.31
C ASP A 288 -29.43 -1.16 47.16
N GLN A 289 -28.15 -1.45 46.91
CA GLN A 289 -27.20 -0.41 46.50
C GLN A 289 -27.34 -0.13 44.99
N PRO A 290 -27.65 1.12 44.59
CA PRO A 290 -27.71 1.45 43.18
C PRO A 290 -26.33 1.20 42.55
N PRO A 291 -26.25 0.63 41.33
CA PRO A 291 -24.99 0.57 40.61
C PRO A 291 -24.42 1.98 40.48
N VAL A 292 -23.08 2.07 40.49
CA VAL A 292 -22.38 3.36 40.40
C VAL A 292 -22.79 4.14 39.15
N GLU A 293 -23.22 3.45 38.08
CA GLU A 293 -24.03 3.98 36.95
C GLU A 293 -24.80 2.83 36.27
N GLU A 294 -26.11 2.98 36.07
CA GLU A 294 -26.97 2.07 35.28
C GLU A 294 -27.31 2.77 33.95
N TRP A 295 -27.15 2.09 32.81
CA TRP A 295 -27.55 2.63 31.50
C TRP A 295 -28.54 1.68 30.85
N GLU A 296 -29.81 2.09 30.80
CA GLU A 296 -30.81 1.50 29.91
C GLU A 296 -30.76 2.23 28.56
N GLY A 297 -30.69 1.47 27.47
CA GLY A 297 -30.49 2.03 26.14
C GLY A 297 -31.64 2.95 25.71
N VAL A 298 -31.30 4.09 25.12
CA VAL A 298 -32.28 4.94 24.41
C VAL A 298 -32.79 4.16 23.19
N PRO A 299 -34.12 4.03 22.98
CA PRO A 299 -34.66 3.40 21.79
C PRO A 299 -34.13 4.09 20.53
N ALA A 300 -33.64 3.32 19.56
CA ALA A 300 -33.28 3.87 18.26
C ALA A 300 -34.56 4.41 17.60
N ALA A 301 -34.53 5.66 17.12
CA ALA A 301 -35.60 6.19 16.28
C ALA A 301 -35.82 5.26 15.08
N THR A 302 -37.08 4.93 14.78
CA THR A 302 -37.41 4.04 13.66
C THR A 302 -36.93 4.67 12.35
N PRO A 303 -36.04 4.02 11.59
CA PRO A 303 -35.53 4.59 10.35
C PRO A 303 -36.64 4.68 9.30
N ARG A 304 -36.69 5.81 8.57
CA ARG A 304 -37.61 5.97 7.44
C ARG A 304 -37.07 5.32 6.17
N PHE A 305 -35.74 5.34 6.00
CA PHE A 305 -35.08 4.79 4.83
C PHE A 305 -34.23 3.58 5.20
N ALA A 306 -34.26 2.56 4.34
CA ALA A 306 -33.45 1.34 4.48
C ALA A 306 -32.44 1.24 3.31
N PRO A 307 -31.33 0.50 3.50
CA PRO A 307 -30.48 0.12 2.38
C PRO A 307 -31.31 -0.57 1.29
N LEU A 308 -31.00 -0.29 0.02
CA LEU A 308 -31.67 -0.91 -1.11
C LEU A 308 -31.50 -2.44 -1.01
N ALA A 309 -32.63 -3.16 -1.02
CA ALA A 309 -32.59 -4.62 -1.05
C ALA A 309 -31.99 -5.09 -2.39
N PRO A 310 -31.15 -6.14 -2.39
CA PRO A 310 -30.64 -6.71 -3.63
C PRO A 310 -31.82 -7.18 -4.50
N SER A 311 -31.90 -6.70 -5.74
CA SER A 311 -32.92 -7.19 -6.68
C SER A 311 -32.55 -8.59 -7.16
N PRO A 312 -33.43 -9.59 -7.06
CA PRO A 312 -33.23 -10.85 -7.76
C PRO A 312 -33.34 -10.58 -9.27
N SER A 313 -32.40 -11.15 -10.04
CA SER A 313 -32.45 -11.29 -11.50
C SER A 313 -32.58 -10.00 -12.34
N VAL A 314 -31.43 -9.47 -12.75
CA VAL A 314 -31.22 -9.06 -14.14
C VAL A 314 -30.10 -9.97 -14.65
N GLU A 315 -30.21 -10.54 -15.86
CA GLU A 315 -29.03 -11.15 -16.51
C GLU A 315 -27.86 -10.18 -16.39
N ALA A 316 -26.70 -10.65 -15.92
CA ALA A 316 -25.58 -9.81 -15.51
C ALA A 316 -24.95 -9.08 -16.70
N ALA A 317 -25.59 -8.00 -17.15
CA ALA A 317 -24.98 -7.03 -18.04
C ALA A 317 -24.03 -6.19 -17.20
N TRP A 318 -22.73 -6.30 -17.45
CA TRP A 318 -21.70 -5.44 -16.86
C TRP A 318 -21.67 -4.13 -17.66
N PRO A 319 -22.30 -3.05 -17.18
CA PRO A 319 -22.56 -1.88 -18.00
C PRO A 319 -21.24 -1.22 -18.39
N GLY A 320 -20.99 -1.14 -19.70
CA GLY A 320 -19.76 -0.56 -20.22
C GLY A 320 -18.52 -1.41 -19.92
N ALA A 321 -18.62 -2.73 -19.76
CA ALA A 321 -17.43 -3.58 -19.74
C ALA A 321 -16.78 -3.67 -21.14
N GLY A 322 -17.58 -4.00 -22.16
CA GLY A 322 -17.10 -4.20 -23.52
C GLY A 322 -16.31 -5.52 -23.69
N ASP A 323 -15.61 -5.65 -24.81
CA ASP A 323 -14.67 -6.74 -25.07
C ASP A 323 -13.29 -6.40 -24.50
N LEU A 324 -12.71 -7.31 -23.71
CA LEU A 324 -11.53 -7.04 -22.87
C LEU A 324 -10.36 -7.95 -23.27
N MET A 325 -9.17 -7.36 -23.35
CA MET A 325 -7.90 -8.09 -23.43
C MET A 325 -7.50 -8.59 -22.04
N PHE A 326 -6.96 -9.80 -21.96
CA PHE A 326 -6.53 -10.41 -20.69
C PHE A 326 -7.64 -10.47 -19.64
N ASP A 327 -8.86 -10.83 -20.04
CA ASP A 327 -9.98 -11.00 -19.11
C ASP A 327 -9.73 -12.20 -18.18
N ASN A 328 -9.38 -11.91 -16.93
CA ASN A 328 -9.08 -12.90 -15.91
C ASN A 328 -10.29 -13.27 -15.04
N GLY A 329 -11.51 -12.97 -15.49
CA GLY A 329 -12.72 -13.21 -14.72
C GLY A 329 -13.06 -12.04 -13.78
N TYR A 330 -12.09 -11.36 -13.17
CA TYR A 330 -12.33 -10.11 -12.44
C TYR A 330 -12.36 -8.88 -13.35
N GLY A 331 -11.60 -8.88 -14.42
CA GLY A 331 -11.47 -7.73 -15.31
C GLY A 331 -10.41 -7.94 -16.38
N GLY A 332 -10.16 -6.91 -17.18
CA GLY A 332 -9.17 -6.89 -18.26
C GLY A 332 -9.00 -5.51 -18.85
N PHE A 333 -8.07 -5.36 -19.79
CA PHE A 333 -7.80 -4.10 -20.47
C PHE A 333 -8.79 -3.84 -21.61
N THR A 334 -9.06 -2.58 -21.91
CA THR A 334 -9.68 -2.19 -23.17
C THR A 334 -8.80 -2.60 -24.35
N ARG A 335 -9.40 -2.74 -25.55
CA ARG A 335 -8.65 -3.09 -26.77
C ARG A 335 -7.52 -2.13 -27.14
N ASP A 336 -7.61 -0.87 -26.70
CA ASP A 336 -6.55 0.14 -26.89
C ASP A 336 -5.53 0.15 -25.73
N GLY A 337 -5.69 -0.69 -24.71
CA GLY A 337 -4.83 -0.79 -23.54
C GLY A 337 -4.89 0.38 -22.56
N ARG A 338 -5.72 1.41 -22.82
CA ARG A 338 -5.70 2.68 -22.08
C ARG A 338 -6.49 2.66 -20.77
N GLU A 339 -7.34 1.66 -20.58
CA GLU A 339 -8.11 1.50 -19.36
C GLU A 339 -8.11 0.04 -18.90
N TYR A 340 -8.04 -0.16 -17.59
CA TYR A 340 -8.32 -1.44 -16.96
C TYR A 340 -9.74 -1.44 -16.42
N VAL A 341 -10.51 -2.47 -16.76
CA VAL A 341 -11.94 -2.58 -16.46
C VAL A 341 -12.15 -3.71 -15.46
N ILE A 342 -12.75 -3.41 -14.31
CA ILE A 342 -13.01 -4.35 -13.21
C ILE A 342 -14.52 -4.56 -13.08
N ARG A 343 -14.92 -5.82 -12.89
CA ARG A 343 -16.29 -6.24 -12.60
C ARG A 343 -16.44 -6.48 -11.10
N VAL A 344 -17.30 -5.69 -10.46
CA VAL A 344 -17.57 -5.75 -9.01
C VAL A 344 -19.05 -6.02 -8.76
N GLY A 345 -19.37 -7.11 -8.07
CA GLY A 345 -20.72 -7.50 -7.71
C GLY A 345 -20.74 -8.35 -6.43
N PRO A 346 -21.93 -8.81 -5.98
CA PRO A 346 -22.08 -9.53 -4.72
C PRO A 346 -21.21 -10.80 -4.60
N GLU A 347 -21.09 -11.57 -5.69
CA GLU A 347 -20.33 -12.82 -5.74
C GLU A 347 -18.99 -12.67 -6.49
N GLN A 348 -18.68 -11.47 -6.99
CA GLN A 348 -17.58 -11.23 -7.91
C GLN A 348 -16.80 -9.98 -7.48
N ARG A 349 -15.66 -10.18 -6.84
CA ARG A 349 -14.73 -9.09 -6.45
C ARG A 349 -13.29 -9.61 -6.45
N PRO A 350 -12.30 -8.79 -6.84
CA PRO A 350 -10.89 -9.14 -6.72
C PRO A 350 -10.49 -9.64 -5.32
N PRO A 351 -9.47 -10.51 -5.21
CA PRO A 351 -9.09 -11.14 -3.94
C PRO A 351 -8.58 -10.16 -2.87
N LEU A 352 -7.95 -9.07 -3.31
CA LEU A 352 -7.51 -7.92 -2.50
C LEU A 352 -8.03 -6.62 -3.15
N PRO A 353 -7.97 -5.46 -2.48
CA PRO A 353 -8.37 -4.20 -3.09
C PRO A 353 -7.50 -3.92 -4.31
N TRP A 354 -8.14 -3.64 -5.43
CA TRP A 354 -7.51 -3.21 -6.66
C TRP A 354 -7.70 -1.72 -6.81
N THR A 355 -6.60 -0.99 -6.67
CA THR A 355 -6.60 0.47 -6.48
C THR A 355 -6.02 1.23 -7.66
N HIS A 356 -6.36 2.51 -7.73
CA HIS A 356 -5.81 3.44 -8.70
C HIS A 356 -5.31 4.72 -8.02
N VAL A 357 -4.10 5.14 -8.38
CA VAL A 357 -3.47 6.37 -7.88
C VAL A 357 -3.64 7.48 -8.93
N VAL A 358 -4.30 8.57 -8.55
CA VAL A 358 -4.49 9.77 -9.38
C VAL A 358 -3.88 10.96 -8.66
N ALA A 359 -2.86 11.58 -9.24
CA ALA A 359 -2.19 12.72 -8.64
C ALA A 359 -1.72 13.74 -9.69
N ASN A 360 -1.50 14.96 -9.22
CA ASN A 360 -0.58 15.94 -9.79
C ASN A 360 0.56 16.20 -8.78
N GLU A 361 1.48 17.13 -9.07
CA GLU A 361 2.64 17.40 -8.20
C GLU A 361 2.29 17.73 -6.74
N MET A 362 1.13 18.33 -6.51
CA MET A 362 0.74 18.93 -5.22
C MET A 362 -0.48 18.28 -4.58
N PHE A 363 -1.14 17.31 -5.21
CA PHE A 363 -2.41 16.78 -4.74
C PHE A 363 -2.72 15.43 -5.37
N GLY A 364 -3.43 14.57 -4.65
CA GLY A 364 -3.90 13.32 -5.22
C GLY A 364 -4.89 12.57 -4.37
N PHE A 365 -5.40 11.48 -4.95
CA PHE A 365 -6.21 10.50 -4.26
C PHE A 365 -5.91 9.08 -4.72
N ILE A 366 -6.22 8.12 -3.84
CA ILE A 366 -6.33 6.70 -4.16
C ILE A 366 -7.81 6.34 -4.16
N ALA A 367 -8.25 5.54 -5.14
CA ALA A 367 -9.59 4.96 -5.16
C ALA A 367 -9.49 3.44 -5.38
N SER A 368 -10.22 2.66 -4.59
CA SER A 368 -10.32 1.21 -4.75
C SER A 368 -11.51 0.79 -5.59
N GLU A 369 -11.55 -0.47 -6.01
CA GLU A 369 -12.64 -1.01 -6.83
C GLU A 369 -13.96 -1.03 -6.06
N SER A 370 -13.90 -1.00 -4.72
CA SER A 370 -15.08 -0.89 -3.86
C SER A 370 -15.63 0.55 -3.80
N GLY A 371 -14.85 1.54 -4.22
CA GLY A 371 -15.15 2.96 -4.09
C GLY A 371 -14.60 3.60 -2.82
N ALA A 372 -13.84 2.87 -1.99
CA ALA A 372 -13.11 3.45 -0.86
C ALA A 372 -12.05 4.43 -1.37
N GLY A 373 -11.87 5.53 -0.65
CA GLY A 373 -11.04 6.66 -1.08
C GLY A 373 -10.10 7.18 0.02
N PHE A 374 -8.96 7.72 -0.41
CA PHE A 374 -7.97 8.40 0.41
C PHE A 374 -7.44 9.62 -0.37
N THR A 375 -7.47 10.83 0.20
CA THR A 375 -7.11 12.09 -0.46
C THR A 375 -6.12 12.90 0.39
N TRP A 376 -5.14 13.54 -0.26
CA TRP A 376 -4.12 14.39 0.39
C TRP A 376 -3.79 15.63 -0.43
N ALA A 377 -3.13 16.58 0.22
CA ALA A 377 -2.57 17.77 -0.42
C ALA A 377 -1.11 17.99 0.03
N VAL A 378 -0.24 18.34 -0.90
CA VAL A 378 1.21 18.58 -0.77
C VAL A 378 2.02 17.34 -0.38
N ASN A 379 1.62 16.63 0.67
CA ASN A 379 2.30 15.48 1.23
C ASN A 379 1.30 14.41 1.66
N SER A 380 1.37 13.23 1.03
CA SER A 380 0.46 12.10 1.24
C SER A 380 0.60 11.39 2.59
N ARG A 381 1.67 11.67 3.34
CA ARG A 381 1.82 11.21 4.70
C ARG A 381 1.48 12.29 5.70
N LEU A 382 2.13 13.45 5.61
CA LEU A 382 2.07 14.48 6.66
C LEU A 382 0.85 15.39 6.57
N ASN A 383 0.15 15.45 5.42
CA ASN A 383 -1.00 16.33 5.21
C ASN A 383 -2.14 15.62 4.48
N ARG A 384 -2.69 14.60 5.13
CA ARG A 384 -3.85 13.85 4.66
C ARG A 384 -5.12 14.68 4.86
N LEU A 385 -5.98 14.74 3.85
CA LEU A 385 -7.31 15.35 3.99
C LEU A 385 -8.30 14.32 4.53
N THR A 386 -8.25 13.09 4.02
CA THR A 386 -9.08 11.96 4.46
C THR A 386 -8.22 10.77 4.92
N PRO A 387 -8.78 9.80 5.69
CA PRO A 387 -7.98 8.73 6.29
C PRO A 387 -7.38 7.74 5.28
N TRP A 388 -6.16 7.29 5.55
CA TRP A 388 -5.53 6.14 4.90
C TRP A 388 -5.56 4.95 5.85
N PHE A 389 -6.47 3.99 5.63
CA PHE A 389 -6.71 2.89 6.57
C PHE A 389 -5.72 1.72 6.47
N ASN A 390 -5.11 1.50 5.29
CA ASN A 390 -4.22 0.37 5.00
C ASN A 390 -4.77 -1.00 5.49
N ASP A 391 -6.04 -1.28 5.17
CA ASP A 391 -6.73 -2.53 5.58
C ASP A 391 -7.25 -3.28 4.34
N PRO A 392 -6.52 -4.30 3.84
CA PRO A 392 -6.87 -5.00 2.60
C PRO A 392 -8.09 -5.92 2.72
N VAL A 393 -8.49 -6.31 3.92
CA VAL A 393 -9.62 -7.21 4.10
C VAL A 393 -10.91 -6.42 4.00
N SER A 394 -11.04 -5.38 4.82
CA SER A 394 -12.29 -4.62 4.96
C SER A 394 -12.41 -3.49 3.94
N ASP A 395 -11.29 -2.89 3.53
CA ASP A 395 -11.23 -1.70 2.65
C ASP A 395 -12.16 -0.55 3.12
N PRO A 396 -11.92 0.04 4.31
CA PRO A 396 -12.88 0.95 4.95
C PRO A 396 -13.07 2.30 4.24
N TYR A 397 -14.25 2.90 4.39
CA TYR A 397 -14.64 4.12 3.68
C TYR A 397 -14.45 5.38 4.55
N GLY A 398 -13.48 6.21 4.19
CA GLY A 398 -13.32 7.58 4.71
C GLY A 398 -14.05 8.63 3.88
N GLU A 399 -14.44 8.26 2.66
CA GLU A 399 -15.16 9.06 1.68
C GLU A 399 -16.33 8.24 1.16
N ALA A 400 -17.50 8.87 0.97
CA ALA A 400 -18.69 8.16 0.49
C ALA A 400 -19.64 9.06 -0.29
N LEU A 401 -20.32 8.45 -1.25
CA LEU A 401 -21.50 9.00 -1.90
C LEU A 401 -22.71 8.12 -1.59
N TYR A 402 -23.88 8.73 -1.43
CA TYR A 402 -25.14 8.02 -1.28
C TYR A 402 -26.19 8.62 -2.19
N LEU A 403 -27.03 7.77 -2.76
CA LEU A 403 -28.24 8.11 -3.47
C LEU A 403 -29.42 7.57 -2.66
N ARG A 404 -30.40 8.42 -2.40
CA ARG A 404 -31.63 8.08 -1.68
C ARG A 404 -32.83 8.40 -2.54
N ASP A 405 -33.72 7.44 -2.73
CA ASP A 405 -35.00 7.65 -3.40
C ASP A 405 -36.05 8.00 -2.34
N GLU A 406 -36.53 9.24 -2.39
CA GLU A 406 -37.43 9.82 -1.39
C GLU A 406 -38.81 9.16 -1.38
N ASP A 407 -39.23 8.59 -2.50
CA ASP A 407 -40.54 7.97 -2.67
C ASP A 407 -40.48 6.46 -2.39
N ALA A 408 -39.37 5.81 -2.75
CA ALA A 408 -39.18 4.37 -2.51
C ALA A 408 -38.78 4.04 -1.07
N GLY A 409 -38.31 5.02 -0.29
CA GLY A 409 -37.85 4.77 1.09
C GLY A 409 -36.54 3.97 1.15
N ALA A 410 -35.72 4.03 0.09
CA ALA A 410 -34.49 3.27 -0.04
C ALA A 410 -33.27 4.15 -0.32
N PHE A 411 -32.09 3.72 0.10
CA PHE A 411 -30.82 4.36 -0.24
C PHE A 411 -29.72 3.35 -0.57
N TRP A 412 -28.75 3.76 -1.37
CA TRP A 412 -27.58 2.97 -1.76
C TRP A 412 -26.43 3.90 -2.15
N SER A 413 -25.24 3.35 -2.38
CA SER A 413 -24.11 4.09 -2.95
C SER A 413 -24.12 4.00 -4.47
N PRO A 414 -23.89 5.11 -5.21
CA PRO A 414 -23.63 5.07 -6.65
C PRO A 414 -22.25 4.49 -6.98
N LEU A 415 -21.44 4.15 -5.97
CA LEU A 415 -20.24 3.32 -6.04
C LEU A 415 -20.55 1.90 -5.50
N PRO A 416 -19.68 0.90 -5.68
CA PRO A 416 -19.93 -0.46 -5.16
C PRO A 416 -20.12 -0.55 -3.63
N GLY A 417 -19.59 0.40 -2.86
CA GLY A 417 -19.91 0.62 -1.45
C GLY A 417 -19.87 2.11 -1.08
N PRO A 418 -20.05 2.49 0.19
CA PRO A 418 -20.22 1.61 1.36
C PRO A 418 -21.59 0.93 1.44
N ALA A 419 -22.68 1.60 1.08
CA ALA A 419 -24.02 1.01 1.07
C ALA A 419 -24.33 0.36 -0.28
N ALA A 420 -23.82 -0.85 -0.53
CA ALA A 420 -23.94 -1.51 -1.83
C ALA A 420 -25.39 -1.64 -2.31
N SER A 421 -25.65 -1.35 -3.59
CA SER A 421 -26.96 -1.53 -4.23
C SER A 421 -27.31 -2.99 -4.51
N GLY A 422 -26.33 -3.89 -4.42
CA GLY A 422 -26.42 -5.29 -4.85
C GLY A 422 -26.33 -5.48 -6.37
N ALA A 423 -26.30 -4.41 -7.17
CA ALA A 423 -26.20 -4.51 -8.62
C ALA A 423 -24.76 -4.69 -9.10
N PRO A 424 -24.53 -5.44 -10.20
CA PRO A 424 -23.24 -5.48 -10.88
C PRO A 424 -22.76 -4.07 -11.26
N SER A 425 -21.51 -3.79 -10.93
CA SER A 425 -20.84 -2.52 -11.21
C SER A 425 -19.59 -2.74 -12.07
N THR A 426 -19.32 -1.80 -12.95
CA THR A 426 -18.10 -1.74 -13.73
C THR A 426 -17.25 -0.57 -13.26
N VAL A 427 -16.02 -0.85 -12.88
CA VAL A 427 -15.00 0.15 -12.51
C VAL A 427 -14.02 0.26 -13.66
N ARG A 428 -13.70 1.47 -14.10
CA ARG A 428 -12.74 1.73 -15.19
C ARG A 428 -11.66 2.67 -14.68
N TYR A 429 -10.44 2.17 -14.61
CA TYR A 429 -9.26 2.95 -14.32
C TYR A 429 -8.57 3.30 -15.62
N GLY A 430 -8.35 4.59 -15.86
CA GLY A 430 -7.58 5.07 -17.00
C GLY A 430 -6.65 6.18 -16.55
N PHE A 431 -5.72 6.59 -17.41
CA PHE A 431 -4.71 7.56 -17.04
C PHE A 431 -5.32 8.88 -16.54
N GLY A 432 -5.15 9.15 -15.24
CA GLY A 432 -5.66 10.34 -14.55
C GLY A 432 -7.14 10.30 -14.18
N THR A 433 -7.87 9.20 -14.40
CA THR A 433 -9.33 9.14 -14.15
C THR A 433 -9.80 7.80 -13.58
N CYS A 434 -10.74 7.86 -12.64
CA CYS A 434 -11.50 6.69 -12.16
C CYS A 434 -12.97 6.85 -12.54
N ARG A 435 -13.60 5.77 -13.04
CA ARG A 435 -15.03 5.75 -13.32
C ARG A 435 -15.72 4.54 -12.71
N TYR A 436 -16.90 4.76 -12.15
CA TYR A 436 -17.77 3.71 -11.62
C TYR A 436 -19.10 3.80 -12.35
N ILE A 437 -19.59 2.67 -12.85
CA ILE A 437 -20.80 2.58 -13.66
C ILE A 437 -21.66 1.47 -13.07
N GLN A 438 -22.91 1.79 -12.74
CA GLN A 438 -23.90 0.79 -12.34
C GLN A 438 -25.29 1.19 -12.81
N THR A 439 -26.20 0.23 -12.83
CA THR A 439 -27.63 0.48 -13.09
C THR A 439 -28.45 -0.30 -12.09
N CYS A 440 -29.26 0.39 -11.30
CA CYS A 440 -30.17 -0.21 -10.33
C CYS A 440 -31.38 0.71 -10.11
N ALA A 441 -32.51 0.14 -9.71
CA ALA A 441 -33.77 0.88 -9.49
C ALA A 441 -34.14 1.82 -10.66
N ASP A 442 -33.96 1.36 -11.91
CA ASP A 442 -34.17 2.11 -13.16
C ASP A 442 -33.33 3.40 -13.30
N LEU A 443 -32.24 3.50 -12.55
CA LEU A 443 -31.32 4.62 -12.56
C LEU A 443 -29.95 4.17 -13.06
N HIS A 444 -29.53 4.70 -14.21
CA HIS A 444 -28.16 4.61 -14.67
C HIS A 444 -27.30 5.63 -13.95
N GLN A 445 -26.21 5.17 -13.35
CA GLN A 445 -25.37 5.95 -12.47
C GLN A 445 -23.92 5.86 -12.93
N ARG A 446 -23.29 7.03 -13.09
CA ARG A 446 -21.87 7.13 -13.42
C ARG A 446 -21.18 8.12 -12.50
N VAL A 447 -20.18 7.66 -11.76
CA VAL A 447 -19.28 8.54 -10.99
C VAL A 447 -17.95 8.64 -11.73
N LEU A 448 -17.50 9.87 -12.01
CA LEU A 448 -16.17 10.18 -12.53
C LEU A 448 -15.37 10.92 -11.47
N MET A 449 -14.14 10.50 -11.22
CA MET A 449 -13.19 11.16 -10.33
C MET A 449 -11.89 11.47 -11.08
N PHE A 450 -11.35 12.69 -10.91
CA PHE A 450 -10.05 13.09 -11.44
C PHE A 450 -9.47 14.28 -10.66
N VAL A 451 -8.18 14.56 -10.88
CA VAL A 451 -7.46 15.73 -10.36
C VAL A 451 -7.02 16.60 -11.55
N PRO A 452 -7.33 17.90 -11.58
CA PRO A 452 -6.80 18.84 -12.58
C PRO A 452 -5.26 18.89 -12.55
N LEU A 453 -4.63 19.30 -13.66
CA LEU A 453 -3.16 19.25 -13.79
C LEU A 453 -2.42 20.13 -12.78
N GLU A 454 -2.99 21.28 -12.42
CA GLU A 454 -2.30 22.31 -11.61
C GLU A 454 -2.99 22.59 -10.28
N ASP A 455 -4.29 22.31 -10.16
CA ASP A 455 -5.07 22.68 -8.98
C ASP A 455 -5.14 21.55 -7.96
N PRO A 456 -5.00 21.85 -6.65
CA PRO A 456 -5.05 20.85 -5.58
C PRO A 456 -6.51 20.49 -5.21
N VAL A 457 -7.25 19.93 -6.18
CA VAL A 457 -8.68 19.63 -6.06
C VAL A 457 -9.03 18.28 -6.66
N LYS A 458 -9.71 17.44 -5.89
CA LYS A 458 -10.44 16.27 -6.39
C LYS A 458 -11.80 16.70 -6.91
N ILE A 459 -12.10 16.38 -8.17
CA ILE A 459 -13.42 16.60 -8.76
C ILE A 459 -14.17 15.27 -8.80
N ILE A 460 -15.38 15.24 -8.25
CA ILE A 460 -16.26 14.07 -8.22
C ILE A 460 -17.57 14.42 -8.91
N ARG A 461 -17.82 13.85 -10.10
CA ARG A 461 -19.04 14.11 -10.89
C ARG A 461 -19.91 12.87 -10.95
N LEU A 462 -21.07 12.93 -10.32
CA LEU A 462 -22.14 11.94 -10.42
C LEU A 462 -23.09 12.33 -11.56
N THR A 463 -23.24 11.47 -12.57
CA THR A 463 -24.27 11.58 -13.61
C THR A 463 -25.36 10.54 -13.34
N LEU A 464 -26.61 10.98 -13.32
CA LEU A 464 -27.80 10.15 -13.15
C LEU A 464 -28.61 10.17 -14.45
N GLY A 465 -29.08 9.01 -14.89
CA GLY A 465 -30.04 8.87 -15.98
C GLY A 465 -31.25 8.09 -15.50
N ASN A 466 -32.45 8.62 -15.72
CA ASN A 466 -33.70 7.94 -15.42
C ASN A 466 -34.12 7.13 -16.62
N HIS A 467 -34.10 5.80 -16.49
CA HIS A 467 -34.53 4.88 -17.55
C HIS A 467 -36.03 4.56 -17.46
N ASP A 468 -36.74 5.18 -16.52
CA ASP A 468 -38.21 5.19 -16.49
C ASP A 468 -38.72 6.38 -17.33
N ASP A 469 -39.41 6.07 -18.43
CA ASP A 469 -39.98 7.06 -19.36
C ASP A 469 -41.31 7.66 -18.88
N GLU A 470 -41.88 7.16 -17.78
CA GLU A 470 -43.18 7.58 -17.26
C GLU A 470 -43.08 8.31 -15.91
N ARG A 471 -42.10 7.96 -15.08
CA ARG A 471 -42.01 8.44 -13.70
C ARG A 471 -40.89 9.46 -13.48
N ASN A 472 -41.27 10.63 -12.97
CA ASN A 472 -40.32 11.57 -12.36
C ASN A 472 -39.82 11.02 -11.00
N ARG A 473 -38.53 11.18 -10.71
CA ARG A 473 -37.90 10.70 -9.49
C ARG A 473 -37.49 11.87 -8.59
N ARG A 474 -37.83 11.77 -7.30
CA ARG A 474 -37.32 12.69 -6.26
C ARG A 474 -36.20 11.98 -5.51
N LEU A 475 -34.98 12.40 -5.77
CA LEU A 475 -33.77 11.79 -5.24
C LEU A 475 -33.04 12.77 -4.31
N SER A 476 -32.19 12.22 -3.46
CA SER A 476 -31.27 12.97 -2.63
C SER A 476 -29.87 12.38 -2.74
N VAL A 477 -28.88 13.23 -3.02
CA VAL A 477 -27.48 12.85 -3.10
C VAL A 477 -26.77 13.32 -1.84
N PHE A 478 -26.07 12.43 -1.17
CA PHE A 478 -25.21 12.75 -0.05
C PHE A 478 -23.75 12.55 -0.44
N ALA A 479 -22.89 13.49 -0.05
CA ALA A 479 -21.44 13.33 -0.11
C ALA A 479 -20.87 13.48 1.31
N TYR A 480 -19.93 12.61 1.67
CA TYR A 480 -19.32 12.57 3.00
C TYR A 480 -17.82 12.38 2.88
N PHE A 481 -17.05 13.19 3.61
CA PHE A 481 -15.59 13.13 3.70
C PHE A 481 -15.18 13.25 5.18
N ARG A 482 -14.64 12.18 5.77
CA ARG A 482 -14.02 12.24 7.11
C ARG A 482 -12.74 13.05 7.03
N LEU A 483 -12.57 14.05 7.88
CA LEU A 483 -11.37 14.87 7.87
C LEU A 483 -10.31 14.30 8.82
N VAL A 484 -9.06 14.31 8.36
CA VAL A 484 -7.86 14.04 9.17
C VAL A 484 -7.10 15.33 9.42
N LEU A 485 -6.73 16.02 8.34
CA LEU A 485 -5.90 17.23 8.37
C LEU A 485 -4.61 16.98 9.17
N GLY A 486 -3.75 16.07 8.69
CA GLY A 486 -2.48 15.73 9.34
C GLY A 486 -1.94 14.35 8.95
N ASP A 487 -1.03 13.79 9.76
CA ASP A 487 -0.55 12.41 9.57
C ASP A 487 -1.64 11.42 9.97
N GLN A 488 -2.03 11.38 11.24
CA GLN A 488 -3.04 10.46 11.72
C GLN A 488 -4.31 11.21 12.11
N SER A 489 -5.45 10.53 12.05
CA SER A 489 -6.65 11.04 12.70
C SER A 489 -6.35 11.15 14.19
N VAL A 490 -6.27 12.38 14.70
CA VAL A 490 -6.22 12.59 16.14
C VAL A 490 -7.64 12.38 16.65
N ASP A 491 -7.96 11.14 17.02
CA ASP A 491 -9.15 10.91 17.81
C ASP A 491 -8.90 11.54 19.19
N GLN A 492 -9.83 12.39 19.62
CA GLN A 492 -9.71 13.34 20.74
C GLN A 492 -9.50 12.65 22.10
N ASP A 493 -8.30 12.13 22.37
CA ASP A 493 -7.91 11.65 23.69
C ASP A 493 -7.29 12.75 24.56
N ASP A 494 -6.91 13.89 23.97
CA ASP A 494 -6.61 15.13 24.71
C ASP A 494 -7.73 16.17 24.51
N PRO A 495 -8.56 16.45 25.53
CA PRO A 495 -9.58 17.48 25.49
C PRO A 495 -9.04 18.92 25.40
N GLU A 496 -7.74 19.15 25.61
CA GLU A 496 -7.16 20.50 25.69
C GLU A 496 -6.65 21.06 24.35
N GLU A 497 -6.58 20.25 23.28
CA GLU A 497 -6.14 20.70 21.94
C GLU A 497 -7.20 20.45 20.84
N PRO A 498 -7.95 21.47 20.38
CA PRO A 498 -8.87 21.31 19.26
C PRO A 498 -8.10 21.03 17.96
N VAL A 499 -8.22 19.79 17.46
CA VAL A 499 -7.46 19.28 16.32
C VAL A 499 -7.84 20.00 15.02
N ALA A 500 -9.12 20.23 14.74
CA ALA A 500 -9.56 20.90 13.51
C ALA A 500 -10.76 21.83 13.76
N ARG A 501 -10.72 23.02 13.16
CA ARG A 501 -11.83 23.99 13.14
C ARG A 501 -12.55 23.87 11.82
N THR A 502 -13.88 23.82 11.85
CA THR A 502 -14.70 23.70 10.64
C THR A 502 -15.73 24.83 10.59
N TRP A 503 -16.00 25.36 9.39
CA TRP A 503 -17.01 26.40 9.20
C TRP A 503 -17.59 26.36 7.79
N ARG A 504 -18.69 27.08 7.59
CA ARG A 504 -19.26 27.35 6.26
C ARG A 504 -18.85 28.75 5.84
N ASP A 505 -18.23 28.86 4.67
CA ASP A 505 -17.85 30.14 4.09
C ASP A 505 -19.07 30.95 3.68
N GLU A 506 -19.13 32.22 4.08
CA GLU A 506 -20.30 33.08 3.84
C GLU A 506 -20.43 33.49 2.37
N GLU A 507 -19.31 33.63 1.66
CA GLU A 507 -19.32 34.12 0.28
C GLU A 507 -19.64 33.01 -0.72
N THR A 508 -18.94 31.89 -0.61
CA THR A 508 -19.07 30.78 -1.56
C THR A 508 -20.05 29.73 -1.11
N GLY A 509 -20.38 29.68 0.20
CA GLY A 509 -21.15 28.59 0.80
C GLY A 509 -20.37 27.28 0.94
N ALA A 510 -19.08 27.24 0.59
CA ALA A 510 -18.23 26.06 0.72
C ALA A 510 -18.03 25.68 2.20
N LEU A 511 -17.78 24.40 2.46
CA LEU A 511 -17.34 23.94 3.77
C LEU A 511 -15.84 24.09 3.82
N MET A 512 -15.33 24.62 4.93
CA MET A 512 -13.91 24.87 5.12
C MET A 512 -13.45 24.30 6.45
N ALA A 513 -12.17 23.92 6.48
CA ALA A 513 -11.54 23.43 7.68
C ALA A 513 -10.06 23.80 7.72
N SER A 514 -9.57 24.07 8.91
CA SER A 514 -8.16 24.29 9.19
C SER A 514 -7.78 23.63 10.51
N SER A 515 -6.51 23.28 10.66
CA SER A 515 -5.99 22.68 11.89
C SER A 515 -4.70 23.39 12.27
N PRO A 516 -4.64 24.07 13.44
CA PRO A 516 -3.41 24.65 13.94
C PRO A 516 -2.40 23.58 14.39
N ALA A 517 -2.85 22.35 14.66
CA ALA A 517 -2.00 21.22 15.04
C ALA A 517 -1.17 20.67 13.86
N ARG A 518 -1.50 21.05 12.62
CA ARG A 518 -0.75 20.65 11.42
C ARG A 518 0.53 21.47 11.24
N ALA A 519 1.51 21.29 12.11
CA ALA A 519 2.88 21.82 11.98
C ALA A 519 3.10 22.81 10.81
N ASP A 520 3.58 22.32 9.66
CA ASP A 520 3.99 23.13 8.50
C ASP A 520 2.82 23.48 7.54
N PHE A 521 1.60 23.03 7.85
CA PHE A 521 0.38 23.21 7.04
C PHE A 521 -0.72 23.97 7.80
N ALA A 522 -0.39 24.63 8.91
CA ALA A 522 -1.37 25.24 9.81
C ALA A 522 -2.23 26.32 9.12
N GLU A 523 -1.64 27.10 8.21
CA GLU A 523 -2.31 28.19 7.49
C GLU A 523 -3.23 27.71 6.36
N ARG A 524 -3.01 26.48 5.86
CA ARG A 524 -3.74 25.93 4.71
C ARG A 524 -5.21 25.68 5.04
N VAL A 525 -6.09 25.78 4.05
CA VAL A 525 -7.53 25.60 4.23
C VAL A 525 -8.03 24.47 3.35
N ALA A 526 -8.45 23.37 3.99
CA ALA A 526 -9.17 22.31 3.32
C ALA A 526 -10.60 22.79 3.03
N PHE A 527 -11.15 22.43 1.88
CA PHE A 527 -12.49 22.85 1.50
C PHE A 527 -13.25 21.77 0.72
N ALA A 528 -14.58 21.83 0.82
CA ALA A 528 -15.48 21.06 -0.02
C ALA A 528 -16.66 21.91 -0.50
N ALA A 529 -17.05 21.75 -1.76
CA ALA A 529 -18.12 22.54 -2.36
C ALA A 529 -18.98 21.73 -3.32
N VAL A 530 -20.25 22.12 -3.43
CA VAL A 530 -21.15 21.71 -4.52
C VAL A 530 -21.11 22.79 -5.60
N VAL A 531 -20.89 22.37 -6.85
CA VAL A 531 -20.59 23.27 -7.98
C VAL A 531 -21.70 23.28 -9.02
N ALA A 532 -22.34 22.14 -9.24
CA ALA A 532 -23.49 22.00 -10.12
C ALA A 532 -24.55 21.13 -9.43
N SER A 533 -25.75 21.68 -9.22
CA SER A 533 -26.96 20.95 -8.83
C SER A 533 -28.18 21.66 -9.41
N ALA A 534 -29.07 20.94 -10.09
CA ALA A 534 -30.26 21.50 -10.72
C ALA A 534 -31.34 22.02 -9.73
N ALA A 535 -31.18 21.80 -8.42
CA ALA A 535 -32.13 22.24 -7.40
C ALA A 535 -31.44 23.03 -6.27
N GLY A 536 -32.07 24.12 -5.83
CA GLY A 536 -31.73 24.77 -4.56
C GLY A 536 -32.09 23.88 -3.35
N GLY A 537 -31.66 24.26 -2.16
CA GLY A 537 -32.00 23.54 -0.92
C GLY A 537 -30.97 22.51 -0.45
N ALA A 538 -29.71 22.62 -0.89
CA ALA A 538 -28.63 21.84 -0.31
C ALA A 538 -28.44 22.17 1.18
N THR A 539 -28.33 21.14 2.01
CA THR A 539 -28.03 21.25 3.45
C THR A 539 -26.67 20.63 3.74
N MET A 540 -26.01 21.02 4.83
CA MET A 540 -24.67 20.56 5.17
C MET A 540 -24.54 20.21 6.66
N THR A 541 -23.46 19.51 6.99
CA THR A 541 -22.92 19.45 8.35
C THR A 541 -21.40 19.27 8.26
N THR A 542 -20.68 19.71 9.29
CA THR A 542 -19.27 19.35 9.50
C THR A 542 -19.07 18.49 10.74
N ASP A 543 -20.16 17.95 11.32
CA ASP A 543 -20.15 17.05 12.48
C ASP A 543 -20.38 15.59 12.06
N ARG A 544 -19.33 14.78 12.09
CA ARG A 544 -19.39 13.34 11.76
C ARG A 544 -20.32 12.60 12.71
N ALA A 545 -20.39 13.02 13.97
CA ALA A 545 -21.26 12.41 14.96
C ALA A 545 -22.75 12.55 14.58
N SER A 546 -23.14 13.65 13.92
CA SER A 546 -24.51 13.84 13.42
C SER A 546 -24.76 13.09 12.11
N PHE A 547 -23.74 12.96 11.26
CA PHE A 547 -23.84 12.24 9.98
C PHE A 547 -23.89 10.71 10.14
N ILE A 548 -22.83 10.12 10.71
CA ILE A 548 -22.70 8.67 10.91
C ILE A 548 -23.65 8.21 12.02
N GLY A 549 -23.76 8.99 13.10
CA GLY A 549 -24.50 8.62 14.30
C GLY A 549 -23.71 7.69 15.21
N ARG A 550 -24.01 7.73 16.50
CA ARG A 550 -23.36 6.86 17.50
C ARG A 550 -23.65 5.38 17.21
N PHE A 551 -22.60 4.58 17.12
CA PHE A 551 -22.61 3.17 16.70
C PHE A 551 -23.09 2.95 15.26
N GLY A 552 -23.17 4.03 14.47
CA GLY A 552 -23.40 3.94 13.04
C GLY A 552 -22.13 3.56 12.30
N SER A 553 -22.25 3.43 10.99
CA SER A 553 -21.12 3.16 10.10
C SER A 553 -21.36 3.81 8.74
N PRO A 554 -20.35 3.92 7.86
CA PRO A 554 -20.55 4.34 6.48
C PRO A 554 -21.56 3.48 5.71
N GLU A 555 -21.75 2.20 6.07
CA GLU A 555 -22.76 1.34 5.43
C GLU A 555 -24.19 1.69 5.88
N ARG A 556 -24.34 2.25 7.09
CA ARG A 556 -25.65 2.60 7.70
C ARG A 556 -25.58 3.96 8.42
N PRO A 557 -25.35 5.07 7.71
CA PRO A 557 -25.21 6.39 8.32
C PRO A 557 -26.57 6.94 8.78
N ALA A 558 -26.63 7.41 10.03
CA ALA A 558 -27.88 7.85 10.66
C ALA A 558 -28.57 9.00 9.90
N ALA A 559 -27.81 9.93 9.31
CA ALA A 559 -28.37 11.05 8.56
C ALA A 559 -29.07 10.63 7.27
N VAL A 560 -28.54 9.64 6.54
CA VAL A 560 -29.14 9.17 5.27
C VAL A 560 -30.43 8.38 5.54
N MET A 561 -30.49 7.67 6.67
CA MET A 561 -31.64 6.85 7.08
C MET A 561 -32.85 7.64 7.59
N ARG A 562 -32.72 8.96 7.78
CA ARG A 562 -33.74 9.86 8.35
C ARG A 562 -34.26 10.85 7.30
N GLU A 563 -35.50 11.30 7.45
CA GLU A 563 -36.13 12.24 6.51
C GLU A 563 -35.51 13.64 6.52
N THR A 564 -35.05 14.09 7.69
CA THR A 564 -34.50 15.43 7.86
C THR A 564 -33.23 15.61 7.03
N GLY A 565 -33.06 16.79 6.43
CA GLY A 565 -31.77 17.20 5.87
C GLY A 565 -30.67 17.27 6.94
N LEU A 566 -29.47 17.65 6.52
CA LEU A 566 -28.34 17.79 7.45
C LEU A 566 -28.56 18.98 8.40
N ASP A 567 -28.02 18.85 9.61
CA ASP A 567 -28.37 19.69 10.77
C ASP A 567 -27.66 21.05 10.84
N GLY A 568 -26.79 21.35 9.86
CA GLY A 568 -26.07 22.63 9.80
C GLY A 568 -25.00 22.80 10.87
N ARG A 569 -24.67 21.75 11.63
CA ARG A 569 -23.66 21.85 12.69
C ARG A 569 -22.28 22.14 12.10
N SER A 570 -21.57 23.05 12.76
CA SER A 570 -20.18 23.38 12.48
C SER A 570 -19.49 23.97 13.70
N GLY A 571 -18.16 24.06 13.65
CA GLY A 571 -17.34 24.69 14.68
C GLY A 571 -16.36 23.72 15.35
N GLU A 572 -15.73 24.18 16.43
CA GLU A 572 -14.62 23.50 17.11
C GLU A 572 -15.04 22.29 17.95
N GLN A 573 -16.34 22.19 18.28
CA GLN A 573 -16.91 21.07 19.05
C GLN A 573 -17.41 19.92 18.17
N ALA A 574 -17.36 20.07 16.84
CA ALA A 574 -17.77 19.04 15.90
C ALA A 574 -16.68 17.97 15.77
N ASP A 575 -17.08 16.71 15.60
CA ASP A 575 -16.16 15.69 15.10
C ASP A 575 -15.98 15.94 13.58
N PRO A 576 -14.78 16.29 13.09
CA PRO A 576 -14.66 16.99 11.81
C PRO A 576 -14.96 16.10 10.59
N CYS A 577 -15.94 16.51 9.80
CA CYS A 577 -16.18 16.00 8.45
C CYS A 577 -16.59 17.12 7.49
N PHE A 578 -16.68 16.81 6.19
CA PHE A 578 -17.48 17.57 5.24
C PHE A 578 -18.61 16.70 4.74
N ALA A 579 -19.86 17.10 5.00
CA ALA A 579 -21.02 16.40 4.49
C ALA A 579 -22.03 17.34 3.81
N TRP A 580 -22.50 16.90 2.65
CA TRP A 580 -23.51 17.57 1.84
C TRP A 580 -24.72 16.67 1.64
N HIS A 581 -25.90 17.28 1.59
CA HIS A 581 -27.15 16.69 1.15
C HIS A 581 -27.74 17.60 0.07
N VAL A 582 -27.93 17.06 -1.13
CA VAL A 582 -28.37 17.78 -2.32
C VAL A 582 -29.64 17.11 -2.87
N PRO A 583 -30.81 17.77 -2.84
CA PRO A 583 -32.00 17.26 -3.48
C PRO A 583 -31.85 17.30 -5.00
N VAL A 584 -32.37 16.29 -5.70
CA VAL A 584 -32.34 16.17 -7.15
C VAL A 584 -33.71 15.74 -7.65
N ALA A 585 -34.33 16.58 -8.48
CA ALA A 585 -35.51 16.20 -9.25
C ALA A 585 -35.05 15.70 -10.62
N LEU A 586 -35.41 14.47 -10.95
CA LEU A 586 -35.00 13.84 -12.21
C LEU A 586 -36.24 13.49 -13.02
N ALA A 587 -36.40 14.13 -14.18
CA ALA A 587 -37.54 13.89 -15.05
C ALA A 587 -37.55 12.46 -15.60
N ALA A 588 -38.73 11.98 -16.00
CA ALA A 588 -38.87 10.75 -16.77
C ALA A 588 -38.02 10.81 -18.06
N GLY A 589 -37.23 9.76 -18.33
CA GLY A 589 -36.25 9.72 -19.42
C GLY A 589 -35.10 10.75 -19.32
N GLY A 590 -35.04 11.53 -18.24
CA GLY A 590 -34.11 12.65 -18.07
C GLY A 590 -32.74 12.25 -17.55
N SER A 591 -31.78 13.19 -17.61
CA SER A 591 -30.46 13.02 -17.01
C SER A 591 -30.01 14.29 -16.28
N GLU A 592 -29.38 14.12 -15.13
CA GLU A 592 -28.87 15.21 -14.29
C GLU A 592 -27.47 14.89 -13.79
N ALA A 593 -26.67 15.93 -13.51
CA ALA A 593 -25.34 15.78 -12.94
C ALA A 593 -25.18 16.59 -11.65
N CYS A 594 -24.54 15.98 -10.64
CA CYS A 594 -24.13 16.61 -9.41
C CYS A 594 -22.60 16.55 -9.28
N THR A 595 -21.95 17.69 -9.03
CA THR A 595 -20.49 17.76 -8.92
C THR A 595 -20.03 18.31 -7.57
N PHE A 596 -19.12 17.57 -6.93
CA PHE A 596 -18.49 17.90 -5.67
C PHE A 596 -17.00 18.18 -5.87
N LEU A 597 -16.47 19.14 -5.12
CA LEU A 597 -15.05 19.40 -4.97
C LEU A 597 -14.61 19.00 -3.57
N LEU A 598 -13.40 18.44 -3.47
CA LEU A 598 -12.64 18.32 -2.22
C LEU A 598 -11.21 18.77 -2.51
N GLY A 599 -10.70 19.77 -1.81
CA GLY A 599 -9.37 20.30 -2.06
C GLY A 599 -8.75 20.96 -0.84
N GLU A 600 -7.53 21.48 -1.01
CA GLU A 600 -6.89 22.33 -0.02
C GLU A 600 -6.13 23.46 -0.71
N ALA A 601 -6.28 24.67 -0.21
CA ALA A 601 -5.58 25.84 -0.69
C ALA A 601 -4.65 26.42 0.38
N GLU A 602 -3.77 27.35 -0.02
CA GLU A 602 -2.85 28.05 0.88
C GLU A 602 -3.57 28.86 1.96
N ASP A 603 -4.72 29.45 1.61
CA ASP A 603 -5.56 30.23 2.50
C ASP A 603 -7.04 30.20 2.06
N VAL A 604 -7.88 30.96 2.76
CA VAL A 604 -9.32 31.08 2.49
C VAL A 604 -9.62 31.69 1.12
N GLU A 605 -8.90 32.71 0.66
CA GLU A 605 -9.18 33.33 -0.63
C GLU A 605 -8.74 32.45 -1.80
N ALA A 606 -7.61 31.77 -1.67
CA ALA A 606 -7.19 30.76 -2.64
C ALA A 606 -8.24 29.64 -2.75
N ALA A 607 -8.81 29.19 -1.63
CA ALA A 607 -9.92 28.23 -1.65
C ALA A 607 -11.16 28.80 -2.35
N ARG A 608 -11.54 30.05 -2.06
CA ARG A 608 -12.66 30.73 -2.74
C ARG A 608 -12.42 30.85 -4.24
N ALA A 609 -11.22 31.21 -4.66
CA ALA A 609 -10.84 31.33 -6.07
C ALA A 609 -11.00 30.00 -6.82
N LEU A 610 -10.57 28.89 -6.23
CA LEU A 610 -10.77 27.55 -6.79
C LEU A 610 -12.26 27.21 -6.91
N VAL A 611 -13.06 27.48 -5.87
CA VAL A 611 -14.51 27.25 -5.90
C VAL A 611 -15.20 28.11 -6.98
N ARG A 612 -14.84 29.39 -7.10
CA ARG A 612 -15.39 30.29 -8.14
C ARG A 612 -15.03 29.78 -9.54
N ARG A 613 -13.76 29.41 -9.77
CA ARG A 613 -13.26 28.89 -11.06
C ARG A 613 -14.05 27.67 -11.52
N TYR A 614 -14.19 26.65 -10.68
CA TYR A 614 -14.83 25.41 -11.09
C TYR A 614 -16.36 25.52 -11.22
N ARG A 615 -16.98 26.59 -10.68
CA ARG A 615 -18.39 26.95 -10.93
C ARG A 615 -18.63 27.56 -12.30
N GLU A 616 -17.60 28.03 -12.98
CA GLU A 616 -17.74 28.54 -14.35
C GLU A 616 -18.18 27.42 -15.29
N ALA A 617 -19.11 27.76 -16.20
CA ALA A 617 -19.64 26.80 -17.16
C ALA A 617 -18.52 26.21 -18.02
N GLY A 618 -18.43 24.88 -18.08
CA GLY A 618 -17.43 24.16 -18.87
C GLY A 618 -16.06 24.01 -18.21
N ALA A 619 -15.78 24.67 -17.08
CA ALA A 619 -14.46 24.61 -16.43
C ALA A 619 -14.04 23.17 -16.06
N ILE A 620 -14.96 22.37 -15.53
CA ILE A 620 -14.74 20.95 -15.21
C ILE A 620 -14.43 20.12 -16.46
N ASP A 621 -15.14 20.36 -17.57
CA ASP A 621 -14.95 19.62 -18.82
C ASP A 621 -13.61 19.98 -19.48
N THR A 622 -13.23 21.26 -19.45
CA THR A 622 -11.91 21.73 -19.88
C THR A 622 -10.79 21.09 -19.04
N ALA A 623 -10.93 21.09 -17.71
CA ALA A 623 -9.94 20.46 -16.83
C ALA A 623 -9.78 18.96 -17.11
N LEU A 624 -10.89 18.24 -17.33
CA LEU A 624 -10.85 16.82 -17.70
C LEU A 624 -10.15 16.58 -19.05
N ASN A 625 -10.44 17.41 -20.05
CA ASN A 625 -9.82 17.31 -21.37
C ASN A 625 -8.31 17.58 -21.30
N ASN A 626 -7.88 18.57 -20.51
CA ASN A 626 -6.47 18.86 -20.28
C ASN A 626 -5.75 17.66 -19.65
N VAL A 627 -6.36 17.01 -18.64
CA VAL A 627 -5.80 15.80 -18.03
C VAL A 627 -5.65 14.66 -19.04
N LYS A 628 -6.69 14.41 -19.84
CA LYS A 628 -6.65 13.37 -20.88
C LYS A 628 -5.60 13.66 -21.94
N GLN A 629 -5.51 14.91 -22.39
CA GLN A 629 -4.55 15.33 -23.39
C GLN A 629 -3.12 15.21 -22.85
N PHE A 630 -2.86 15.66 -21.62
CA PHE A 630 -1.57 15.53 -20.96
C PHE A 630 -1.08 14.08 -20.89
N TRP A 631 -1.93 13.16 -20.45
CA TRP A 631 -1.56 11.74 -20.35
C TRP A 631 -1.40 11.10 -21.72
N SER A 632 -2.28 11.44 -22.67
CA SER A 632 -2.09 11.00 -24.06
C SER A 632 -0.76 11.49 -24.60
N ASP A 633 -0.40 12.75 -24.35
CA ASP A 633 0.81 13.32 -24.89
C ASP A 633 2.07 12.77 -24.25
N THR A 634 2.02 12.53 -22.95
CA THR A 634 3.16 11.99 -22.21
C THR A 634 3.37 10.50 -22.53
N LEU A 635 2.31 9.69 -22.52
CA LEU A 635 2.45 8.23 -22.56
C LEU A 635 2.58 7.67 -23.98
N THR A 636 2.25 8.45 -25.03
CA THR A 636 2.31 7.99 -26.43
C THR A 636 3.56 8.45 -27.19
N VAL A 637 4.54 9.05 -26.49
CA VAL A 637 5.83 9.43 -27.07
C VAL A 637 6.55 8.22 -27.65
N VAL A 638 6.56 7.11 -26.90
CA VAL A 638 7.10 5.83 -27.35
C VAL A 638 5.98 4.80 -27.24
N GLN A 639 5.70 4.09 -28.32
CA GLN A 639 4.78 2.96 -28.35
C GLN A 639 5.46 1.78 -29.03
N VAL A 640 5.27 0.59 -28.50
CA VAL A 640 5.85 -0.65 -28.99
C VAL A 640 4.76 -1.66 -29.29
N LYS A 641 5.03 -2.54 -30.23
CA LYS A 641 4.21 -3.71 -30.52
C LYS A 641 5.13 -4.89 -30.73
N THR A 642 5.02 -5.86 -29.82
CA THR A 642 5.86 -7.05 -29.78
C THR A 642 5.00 -8.30 -30.01
N PRO A 643 5.61 -9.48 -30.15
CA PRO A 643 4.89 -10.74 -30.12
C PRO A 643 4.25 -11.07 -28.76
N VAL A 644 4.50 -10.26 -27.72
CA VAL A 644 4.02 -10.46 -26.34
C VAL A 644 3.12 -9.30 -25.92
N PRO A 645 1.80 -9.35 -26.20
CA PRO A 645 0.90 -8.21 -25.98
C PRO A 645 0.78 -7.79 -24.50
N ALA A 646 1.14 -8.68 -23.56
CA ALA A 646 1.19 -8.40 -22.13
C ALA A 646 2.28 -7.37 -21.79
N VAL A 647 3.42 -7.42 -22.48
CA VAL A 647 4.51 -6.44 -22.35
C VAL A 647 4.12 -5.14 -23.04
N ASP A 648 3.49 -5.20 -24.21
CA ASP A 648 3.05 -4.03 -24.97
C ASP A 648 2.14 -3.12 -24.15
N VAL A 649 1.10 -3.69 -23.53
CA VAL A 649 0.15 -2.91 -22.72
C VAL A 649 0.86 -2.20 -21.56
N MET A 650 1.80 -2.87 -20.89
CA MET A 650 2.56 -2.29 -19.78
C MET A 650 3.49 -1.16 -20.26
N ALA A 651 4.28 -1.41 -21.31
CA ALA A 651 5.24 -0.46 -21.87
C ALA A 651 4.57 0.75 -22.53
N ASN A 652 3.38 0.59 -23.11
CA ASN A 652 2.67 1.64 -23.85
C ASN A 652 1.90 2.64 -22.96
N GLY A 653 2.02 2.54 -21.64
CA GLY A 653 1.55 3.61 -20.77
C GLY A 653 1.55 3.29 -19.28
N TRP A 654 1.20 2.07 -18.87
CA TRP A 654 0.97 1.76 -17.45
C TRP A 654 2.25 1.86 -16.60
N LEU A 655 3.41 1.47 -17.12
CA LEU A 655 4.69 1.61 -16.41
C LEU A 655 5.04 3.08 -16.15
N LEU A 656 4.99 3.93 -17.18
CA LEU A 656 5.29 5.36 -17.04
C LEU A 656 4.20 6.09 -16.24
N TYR A 657 2.94 5.69 -16.35
CA TYR A 657 1.87 6.22 -15.51
C TYR A 657 2.12 5.92 -14.02
N GLN A 658 2.53 4.69 -13.70
CA GLN A 658 2.91 4.31 -12.33
C GLN A 658 4.09 5.13 -11.83
N VAL A 659 5.15 5.31 -12.64
CA VAL A 659 6.31 6.16 -12.30
C VAL A 659 5.87 7.60 -12.01
N ILE A 660 5.11 8.23 -12.91
CA ILE A 660 4.77 9.65 -12.75
C ILE A 660 3.73 9.86 -11.65
N SER A 661 2.56 9.22 -11.77
CA SER A 661 1.42 9.44 -10.87
C SER A 661 1.72 8.96 -9.45
N CYS A 662 2.26 7.75 -9.29
CA CYS A 662 2.49 7.18 -7.98
C CYS A 662 3.85 7.56 -7.38
N ARG A 663 4.95 7.39 -8.12
CA ARG A 663 6.31 7.50 -7.55
C ARG A 663 6.80 8.94 -7.45
N LEU A 664 6.64 9.73 -8.51
CA LEU A 664 7.11 11.11 -8.51
C LEU A 664 6.15 12.07 -7.82
N TRP A 665 4.84 11.93 -8.05
CA TRP A 665 3.86 12.91 -7.59
C TRP A 665 3.18 12.52 -6.27
N ALA A 666 2.49 11.38 -6.24
CA ALA A 666 1.76 10.96 -5.04
C ALA A 666 2.70 10.61 -3.88
N ARG A 667 3.81 9.93 -4.20
CA ARG A 667 4.67 9.22 -3.23
C ARG A 667 3.81 8.38 -2.27
N SER A 668 2.79 7.72 -2.81
CA SER A 668 1.78 6.98 -2.04
C SER A 668 1.08 5.92 -2.88
N ALA A 669 0.65 4.85 -2.22
CA ALA A 669 -0.12 3.73 -2.73
C ALA A 669 -0.95 3.10 -1.59
N PHE A 670 -1.78 2.12 -1.92
CA PHE A 670 -2.61 1.42 -0.93
C PHE A 670 -1.78 0.76 0.17
N TYR A 671 -0.69 0.09 -0.22
CA TYR A 671 0.17 -0.61 0.72
C TYR A 671 1.15 0.31 1.43
N GLN A 672 1.61 1.41 0.82
CA GLN A 672 2.59 2.32 1.41
C GLN A 672 2.23 3.79 1.13
N SER A 673 2.01 4.58 2.18
CA SER A 673 1.80 6.03 2.09
C SER A 673 2.99 6.77 2.70
N GLY A 674 4.01 6.98 1.87
CA GLY A 674 5.32 7.51 2.26
C GLY A 674 5.37 9.03 2.31
N GLY A 675 5.00 9.71 1.22
CA GLY A 675 5.07 11.17 1.10
C GLY A 675 6.48 11.77 1.02
N ALA A 676 7.51 10.98 1.31
CA ALA A 676 8.92 11.37 1.23
C ALA A 676 9.51 11.14 -0.17
N TYR A 677 10.49 11.95 -0.53
CA TYR A 677 11.47 11.62 -1.56
C TYR A 677 12.52 10.71 -0.94
N GLY A 678 12.76 9.54 -1.53
CA GLY A 678 13.94 8.72 -1.27
C GLY A 678 15.03 9.11 -2.24
N PHE A 679 16.25 9.31 -1.75
CA PHE A 679 17.32 9.90 -2.56
C PHE A 679 17.67 9.02 -3.76
N ARG A 680 17.84 7.72 -3.53
CA ARG A 680 18.03 6.76 -4.65
C ARG A 680 16.76 6.56 -5.47
N ASP A 681 15.59 6.65 -4.82
CA ASP A 681 14.33 6.19 -5.36
C ASP A 681 13.89 7.06 -6.53
N GLN A 682 13.70 8.35 -6.29
CA GLN A 682 13.19 9.25 -7.33
C GLN A 682 14.22 9.56 -8.41
N LEU A 683 15.52 9.45 -8.11
CA LEU A 683 16.56 9.46 -9.13
C LEU A 683 16.40 8.29 -10.10
N GLN A 684 16.27 7.05 -9.60
CA GLN A 684 16.05 5.86 -10.43
C GLN A 684 14.71 5.91 -11.18
N ASP A 685 13.63 6.31 -10.52
CA ASP A 685 12.31 6.46 -11.14
C ASP A 685 12.37 7.43 -12.33
N SER A 686 13.11 8.53 -12.19
CA SER A 686 13.26 9.54 -13.23
C SER A 686 14.10 9.09 -14.44
N ALA A 687 14.91 8.04 -14.30
CA ALA A 687 15.71 7.49 -15.39
C ALA A 687 14.83 6.96 -16.53
N ALA A 688 13.69 6.36 -16.19
CA ALA A 688 12.70 5.88 -17.17
C ALA A 688 12.05 7.01 -17.98
N LEU A 689 12.13 8.25 -17.50
CA LEU A 689 11.49 9.41 -18.12
C LEU A 689 12.42 10.18 -19.04
N VAL A 690 13.72 9.88 -19.08
CA VAL A 690 14.71 10.63 -19.86
C VAL A 690 14.26 10.84 -21.31
N SER A 691 13.77 9.79 -21.97
CA SER A 691 13.36 9.87 -23.38
C SER A 691 11.98 10.49 -23.63
N VAL A 692 11.19 10.76 -22.58
CA VAL A 692 9.76 11.10 -22.68
C VAL A 692 9.44 12.44 -21.98
N ARG A 693 10.00 12.65 -20.80
CA ARG A 693 9.92 13.87 -19.97
C ARG A 693 11.28 14.19 -19.36
N PRO A 694 12.29 14.54 -20.19
CA PRO A 694 13.63 14.88 -19.72
C PRO A 694 13.62 16.06 -18.73
N ASP A 695 12.63 16.94 -18.83
CA ASP A 695 12.41 18.04 -17.89
C ASP A 695 12.17 17.54 -16.45
N LEU A 696 11.44 16.42 -16.28
CA LEU A 696 11.22 15.82 -14.96
C LEU A 696 12.50 15.19 -14.42
N THR A 697 13.28 14.51 -15.25
CA THR A 697 14.59 13.95 -14.84
C THR A 697 15.55 15.05 -14.42
N ARG A 698 15.66 16.12 -15.21
CA ARG A 698 16.45 17.31 -14.87
C ARG A 698 16.04 17.92 -13.54
N LYS A 699 14.74 18.07 -13.30
CA LYS A 699 14.19 18.57 -12.02
C LYS A 699 14.58 17.66 -10.85
N GLN A 700 14.54 16.34 -11.02
CA GLN A 700 14.96 15.40 -9.97
C GLN A 700 16.46 15.48 -9.68
N ILE A 701 17.32 15.53 -10.71
CA ILE A 701 18.78 15.67 -10.53
C ILE A 701 19.11 16.90 -9.68
N LEU A 702 18.54 18.06 -10.03
CA LEU A 702 18.81 19.31 -9.32
C LEU A 702 18.19 19.32 -7.92
N LEU A 703 17.00 18.73 -7.75
CA LEU A 703 16.38 18.56 -6.44
C LEU A 703 17.28 17.74 -5.50
N HIS A 704 17.83 16.62 -5.98
CA HIS A 704 18.66 15.73 -5.17
C HIS A 704 20.04 16.33 -4.89
N ALA A 705 20.64 17.01 -5.86
CA ALA A 705 21.86 17.79 -5.62
C ALA A 705 21.66 18.84 -4.51
N ALA A 706 20.50 19.51 -4.47
CA ALA A 706 20.16 20.47 -3.42
C ALA A 706 19.98 19.84 -2.02
N HIS A 707 19.92 18.51 -1.93
CA HIS A 707 19.82 17.74 -0.69
C HIS A 707 21.12 16.99 -0.35
N GLN A 708 22.23 17.33 -1.02
CA GLN A 708 23.58 16.89 -0.63
C GLN A 708 24.14 17.81 0.46
N PHE A 709 24.71 17.22 1.50
CA PHE A 709 25.44 17.96 2.54
C PHE A 709 26.81 18.42 2.04
N GLU A 710 27.38 19.45 2.68
CA GLU A 710 28.71 19.94 2.34
C GLU A 710 29.81 18.85 2.39
N GLU A 711 29.65 17.85 3.25
CA GLU A 711 30.55 16.70 3.38
C GLU A 711 30.43 15.65 2.26
N GLY A 712 29.45 15.80 1.36
CA GLY A 712 29.22 14.94 0.20
C GLY A 712 28.27 13.76 0.40
N ASP A 713 27.88 13.45 1.65
CA ASP A 713 26.75 12.56 1.93
C ASP A 713 25.40 13.28 1.77
N VAL A 714 24.31 12.53 1.93
CA VAL A 714 22.97 12.96 1.55
C VAL A 714 21.96 12.54 2.62
N LEU A 715 20.75 13.11 2.56
CA LEU A 715 19.61 12.49 3.22
C LEU A 715 19.25 11.21 2.48
N HIS A 716 18.99 10.13 3.22
CA HIS A 716 18.46 8.88 2.67
C HIS A 716 17.03 9.07 2.14
N TRP A 717 16.21 9.82 2.88
CA TRP A 717 14.91 10.33 2.42
C TRP A 717 14.49 11.60 3.16
N TRP A 718 13.57 12.39 2.60
CA TRP A 718 13.02 13.61 3.21
C TRP A 718 11.58 13.91 2.82
N HIS A 719 10.85 14.59 3.71
CA HIS A 719 9.50 15.08 3.46
C HIS A 719 9.47 16.54 3.01
N PRO A 720 8.79 16.88 1.90
CA PRO A 720 8.44 18.26 1.60
C PRO A 720 7.34 18.78 2.56
N PRO A 721 7.27 20.09 2.85
CA PRO A 721 8.09 21.17 2.24
C PRO A 721 9.40 21.50 2.97
N LEU A 722 9.57 21.14 4.26
CA LEU A 722 10.72 21.57 5.07
C LEU A 722 11.96 20.65 5.00
N SER A 723 11.92 19.63 4.16
CA SER A 723 13.00 18.64 3.98
C SER A 723 13.46 17.96 5.27
N ARG A 724 12.55 17.78 6.24
CA ARG A 724 12.82 16.91 7.40
C ARG A 724 12.99 15.47 6.92
N GLY A 725 14.05 14.81 7.35
CA GLY A 725 14.45 13.55 6.75
C GLY A 725 15.43 12.76 7.58
N MET A 726 15.79 11.58 7.06
CA MET A 726 16.75 10.67 7.68
C MET A 726 18.12 10.84 7.04
N ARG A 727 19.16 11.11 7.84
CA ARG A 727 20.57 11.02 7.43
C ARG A 727 21.13 9.68 7.92
N THR A 728 21.70 8.87 7.03
CA THR A 728 22.20 7.51 7.34
C THR A 728 23.65 7.34 6.88
N ARG A 729 24.25 6.16 7.12
CA ARG A 729 25.53 5.73 6.53
C ARG A 729 25.35 4.78 5.35
N PHE A 730 24.23 4.89 4.63
CA PHE A 730 23.99 4.05 3.46
C PHE A 730 24.92 4.51 2.35
N ALA A 731 25.72 3.57 1.86
CA ALA A 731 26.87 3.90 1.02
C ALA A 731 26.50 4.10 -0.46
N ASP A 732 25.32 3.65 -0.89
CA ASP A 732 24.86 3.73 -2.27
C ASP A 732 24.08 5.00 -2.60
N ASP A 733 23.35 5.59 -1.63
CA ASP A 733 22.40 6.69 -1.87
C ASP A 733 23.03 7.83 -2.70
N LEU A 734 24.19 8.31 -2.26
CA LEU A 734 24.89 9.42 -2.91
C LEU A 734 25.40 9.11 -4.33
N LEU A 735 25.60 7.84 -4.67
CA LEU A 735 26.10 7.39 -5.97
C LEU A 735 25.04 7.42 -7.07
N TRP A 736 23.76 7.45 -6.72
CA TRP A 736 22.69 7.58 -7.70
C TRP A 736 22.69 8.94 -8.40
N LEU A 737 23.17 10.00 -7.75
CA LEU A 737 23.28 11.33 -8.36
C LEU A 737 24.24 11.35 -9.57
N PRO A 738 25.52 10.95 -9.46
CA PRO A 738 26.41 10.88 -10.61
C PRO A 738 25.95 9.84 -11.64
N PHE A 739 25.36 8.70 -11.23
CA PHE A 739 24.85 7.69 -12.16
C PHE A 739 23.75 8.24 -13.07
N ILE A 740 22.72 8.88 -12.49
CA ILE A 740 21.60 9.42 -13.25
C ILE A 740 21.99 10.68 -14.03
N THR A 741 22.89 11.51 -13.50
CA THR A 741 23.44 12.65 -14.24
C THR A 741 24.17 12.19 -15.50
N ALA A 742 24.99 11.14 -15.41
CA ALA A 742 25.64 10.56 -16.59
C ALA A 742 24.61 10.03 -17.60
N SER A 743 23.61 9.27 -17.14
CA SER A 743 22.53 8.75 -18.01
C SER A 743 21.76 9.86 -18.72
N TYR A 744 21.45 10.95 -18.01
CA TYR A 744 20.76 12.09 -18.57
C TYR A 744 21.58 12.77 -19.68
N ILE A 745 22.88 13.02 -19.44
CA ILE A 745 23.75 13.66 -20.42
C ILE A 745 23.98 12.77 -21.63
N GLU A 746 24.20 11.46 -21.43
CA GLU A 746 24.38 10.50 -22.52
C GLU A 746 23.13 10.44 -23.43
N ALA A 747 21.93 10.54 -22.84
CA ALA A 747 20.68 10.46 -23.57
C ALA A 747 20.18 11.79 -24.14
N ILE A 748 20.50 12.94 -23.55
CA ILE A 748 19.97 14.24 -23.99
C ILE A 748 21.04 15.10 -24.66
N GLY A 749 22.31 14.90 -24.33
CA GLY A 749 23.42 15.73 -24.81
C GLY A 749 23.49 17.13 -24.16
N GLU A 750 22.71 17.40 -23.10
CA GLU A 750 22.74 18.67 -22.36
C GLU A 750 23.89 18.66 -21.35
N TYR A 751 25.12 18.91 -21.82
CA TYR A 751 26.32 18.97 -20.96
C TYR A 751 26.30 20.16 -19.98
N ASP A 752 25.61 21.25 -20.33
CA ASP A 752 25.56 22.48 -19.54
C ASP A 752 24.87 22.28 -18.18
N ILE A 753 24.09 21.21 -18.00
CA ILE A 753 23.51 20.86 -16.68
C ILE A 753 24.60 20.70 -15.61
N LEU A 754 25.81 20.27 -16.00
CA LEU A 754 26.94 20.09 -15.08
C LEU A 754 27.46 21.42 -14.50
N ASP A 755 27.11 22.56 -15.11
CA ASP A 755 27.48 23.91 -14.68
C ASP A 755 26.40 24.59 -13.81
N GLU A 756 25.22 23.98 -13.68
CA GLU A 756 24.14 24.49 -12.82
C GLU A 756 24.62 24.63 -11.37
N ALA A 757 24.47 25.83 -10.83
CA ALA A 757 24.87 26.14 -9.46
C ALA A 757 23.76 25.73 -8.49
N VAL A 758 24.06 24.77 -7.62
CA VAL A 758 23.12 24.21 -6.65
C VAL A 758 23.67 24.36 -5.23
N PRO A 759 22.86 24.83 -4.26
CA PRO A 759 23.28 24.93 -2.87
C PRO A 759 23.44 23.56 -2.21
N PHE A 760 24.29 23.47 -1.19
CA PHE A 760 24.35 22.32 -0.30
C PHE A 760 23.36 22.45 0.86
N MET A 761 23.24 21.38 1.65
CA MET A 761 22.66 21.39 2.99
C MET A 761 23.73 21.43 4.08
N THR A 762 23.34 21.91 5.26
CA THR A 762 24.14 21.86 6.47
C THR A 762 23.31 21.27 7.61
N ALA A 763 23.87 20.30 8.31
CA ALA A 763 23.39 19.76 9.57
C ALA A 763 24.57 19.08 10.29
N PRO A 764 24.50 18.84 11.61
CA PRO A 764 25.53 18.07 12.30
C PRO A 764 25.80 16.73 11.59
N PRO A 765 27.07 16.33 11.42
CA PRO A 765 27.40 15.00 10.93
C PRO A 765 26.91 13.95 11.93
N LEU A 766 26.72 12.73 11.45
CA LEU A 766 26.37 11.63 12.35
C LEU A 766 27.53 11.36 13.32
N GLU A 767 27.21 11.24 14.60
CA GLU A 767 28.16 10.85 15.65
C GLU A 767 28.76 9.47 15.38
N ASP A 768 29.97 9.21 15.89
CA ASP A 768 30.62 7.91 15.80
C ASP A 768 29.75 6.81 16.42
N GLY A 769 29.49 5.73 15.67
CA GLY A 769 28.64 4.62 16.09
C GLY A 769 27.13 4.85 15.99
N ALA A 770 26.67 6.05 15.61
CA ALA A 770 25.27 6.24 15.23
C ALA A 770 24.98 5.51 13.90
N ASP A 771 23.77 5.02 13.68
CA ASP A 771 23.41 4.41 12.38
C ASP A 771 22.70 5.42 11.47
N GLU A 772 21.83 6.21 12.10
CA GLU A 772 20.92 7.13 11.44
C GLU A 772 20.48 8.24 12.42
N VAL A 773 19.99 9.36 11.87
CA VAL A 773 19.34 10.42 12.66
C VAL A 773 18.24 11.07 11.84
N TYR A 774 17.07 11.25 12.44
CA TYR A 774 16.00 12.06 11.87
C TYR A 774 16.22 13.53 12.25
N LEU A 775 16.38 14.41 11.25
CA LEU A 775 16.71 15.81 11.46
C LEU A 775 16.03 16.74 10.45
N GLN A 776 16.10 18.04 10.73
CA GLN A 776 15.78 19.09 9.77
C GLN A 776 17.08 19.80 9.39
N PRO A 777 17.56 19.67 8.14
CA PRO A 777 18.73 20.40 7.68
C PRO A 777 18.39 21.86 7.39
N THR A 778 19.43 22.69 7.25
CA THR A 778 19.30 24.04 6.70
C THR A 778 19.99 24.13 5.35
N VAL A 779 19.51 25.01 4.46
CA VAL A 779 20.22 25.33 3.22
C VAL A 779 21.53 26.05 3.55
N SER A 780 22.64 25.61 2.96
CA SER A 780 23.96 26.22 3.12
C SER A 780 24.09 27.49 2.28
N ASP A 781 24.90 28.44 2.77
CA ASP A 781 25.35 29.60 1.97
C ASP A 781 26.34 29.20 0.86
N ARG A 782 26.84 27.96 0.88
CA ARG A 782 27.75 27.41 -0.13
C ARG A 782 26.97 26.74 -1.23
N SER A 783 27.34 27.05 -2.47
CA SER A 783 26.86 26.38 -3.67
C SER A 783 28.03 25.89 -4.51
N ALA A 784 27.80 24.88 -5.32
CA ALA A 784 28.76 24.40 -6.31
C ALA A 784 28.03 23.99 -7.59
N SER A 785 28.79 23.79 -8.67
CA SER A 785 28.22 23.24 -9.89
C SER A 785 27.77 21.79 -9.68
N LEU A 786 26.77 21.32 -10.42
CA LEU A 786 26.33 19.93 -10.37
C LEU A 786 27.48 18.93 -10.59
N TYR A 787 28.45 19.26 -11.45
CA TYR A 787 29.68 18.47 -11.59
C TYR A 787 30.42 18.28 -10.26
N GLU A 788 30.58 19.33 -9.46
CA GLU A 788 31.24 19.25 -8.18
C GLU A 788 30.41 18.47 -7.15
N HIS A 789 29.07 18.58 -7.17
CA HIS A 789 28.20 17.72 -6.35
C HIS A 789 28.40 16.23 -6.67
N CYS A 790 28.41 15.89 -7.96
CA CYS A 790 28.69 14.54 -8.44
C CYS A 790 30.10 14.06 -8.04
N CYS A 791 31.12 14.90 -8.21
CA CYS A 791 32.47 14.55 -7.83
C CYS A 791 32.65 14.40 -6.32
N ARG A 792 31.96 15.18 -5.48
CA ARG A 792 31.99 15.00 -4.01
C ARG A 792 31.39 13.67 -3.60
N ALA A 793 30.30 13.28 -4.24
CA ALA A 793 29.72 11.97 -4.03
C ALA A 793 30.75 10.86 -4.36
N LEU A 794 31.35 10.93 -5.55
CA LEU A 794 32.38 9.96 -5.96
C LEU A 794 33.62 9.96 -5.05
N ASP A 795 34.15 11.14 -4.74
CA ASP A 795 35.33 11.33 -3.88
C ASP A 795 35.12 10.68 -2.50
N ARG A 796 33.89 10.79 -1.96
CA ARG A 796 33.50 10.17 -0.68
C ARG A 796 33.38 8.63 -0.78
N SER A 797 32.95 8.10 -1.92
CA SER A 797 32.75 6.66 -2.11
C SER A 797 34.01 5.86 -2.41
N LEU A 798 35.18 6.48 -2.62
CA LEU A 798 36.45 5.78 -2.91
C LEU A 798 37.07 5.08 -1.67
N THR A 799 36.24 4.43 -0.86
CA THR A 799 36.64 3.66 0.32
C THR A 799 37.23 2.31 -0.08
N ALA A 800 38.02 1.71 0.80
CA ALA A 800 38.55 0.37 0.62
C ALA A 800 38.65 -0.32 1.98
N GLY A 801 37.89 -1.39 2.16
CA GLY A 801 37.99 -2.24 3.35
C GLY A 801 39.17 -3.21 3.28
N ALA A 802 39.14 -4.25 4.12
CA ALA A 802 40.25 -5.19 4.26
C ALA A 802 40.54 -5.97 2.98
N HIS A 803 39.53 -6.17 2.12
CA HIS A 803 39.63 -6.91 0.87
C HIS A 803 39.77 -5.99 -0.35
N GLY A 804 39.86 -4.68 -0.15
CA GLY A 804 39.94 -3.68 -1.22
C GLY A 804 38.59 -3.38 -1.89
N LEU A 805 37.49 -3.81 -1.28
CA LEU A 805 36.12 -3.53 -1.73
C LEU A 805 35.57 -2.28 -1.02
N PRO A 806 34.54 -1.60 -1.56
CA PRO A 806 33.96 -0.43 -0.91
C PRO A 806 33.24 -0.81 0.39
N LEU A 807 33.33 0.06 1.39
CA LEU A 807 32.65 -0.11 2.67
C LEU A 807 31.13 -0.02 2.49
N MET A 808 30.41 -0.93 3.13
CA MET A 808 28.94 -1.01 3.07
C MET A 808 28.26 -0.02 4.04
N GLY A 809 28.94 0.37 5.11
CA GLY A 809 28.33 1.20 6.16
C GLY A 809 27.08 0.52 6.74
N THR A 810 26.04 1.31 7.00
CA THR A 810 24.77 0.78 7.54
C THR A 810 23.78 0.37 6.46
N GLY A 811 24.22 0.23 5.20
CA GLY A 811 23.36 -0.26 4.12
C GLY A 811 23.94 0.03 2.74
N ASP A 812 23.55 -0.81 1.79
CA ASP A 812 23.59 -0.46 0.37
C ASP A 812 22.15 -0.47 -0.17
N TRP A 813 21.94 -0.81 -1.44
CA TRP A 813 20.59 -0.82 -2.02
C TRP A 813 19.61 -1.75 -1.27
N ASN A 814 20.08 -2.82 -0.63
CA ASN A 814 19.22 -3.64 0.23
C ASN A 814 19.16 -3.05 1.65
N ASP A 815 18.14 -2.23 1.89
CA ASP A 815 17.90 -1.56 3.19
C ASP A 815 17.87 -2.53 4.37
N GLY A 816 17.44 -3.78 4.15
CA GLY A 816 17.32 -4.79 5.19
C GLY A 816 18.66 -5.35 5.69
N MET A 817 19.75 -5.13 4.95
CA MET A 817 21.11 -5.57 5.31
C MET A 817 21.87 -4.53 6.15
N ASN A 818 21.16 -3.80 7.01
CA ASN A 818 21.67 -2.61 7.67
C ASN A 818 22.70 -2.82 8.79
N ARG A 819 23.02 -4.09 9.11
CA ARG A 819 24.00 -4.44 10.15
C ARG A 819 25.26 -5.14 9.61
N VAL A 820 25.40 -5.27 8.30
CA VAL A 820 26.56 -5.95 7.69
C VAL A 820 27.86 -5.17 7.91
N GLY A 821 27.85 -3.84 7.78
CA GLY A 821 29.04 -2.98 7.92
C GLY A 821 28.88 -1.87 8.96
N ARG A 822 28.05 -2.09 9.98
CA ARG A 822 27.67 -1.09 10.99
C ARG A 822 28.86 -0.53 11.75
N GLU A 823 29.89 -1.34 12.00
CA GLU A 823 31.11 -0.92 12.67
C GLU A 823 32.12 -0.24 11.71
N GLY A 824 31.72 -0.01 10.46
CA GLY A 824 32.51 0.70 9.44
C GLY A 824 33.62 -0.16 8.81
N ARG A 825 33.53 -1.49 8.91
CA ARG A 825 34.52 -2.43 8.37
C ARG A 825 33.96 -3.36 7.30
N GLY A 826 32.65 -3.65 7.34
CA GLY A 826 31.98 -4.48 6.35
C GLY A 826 32.02 -3.89 4.94
N GLU A 827 32.08 -4.75 3.94
CA GLU A 827 32.31 -4.40 2.53
C GLU A 827 31.18 -4.93 1.63
N SER A 828 30.81 -4.19 0.59
CA SER A 828 29.76 -4.61 -0.37
C SER A 828 30.34 -4.89 -1.77
N VAL A 829 30.08 -6.09 -2.28
CA VAL A 829 30.51 -6.49 -3.64
C VAL A 829 29.61 -5.85 -4.70
N TRP A 830 28.29 -5.80 -4.46
CA TRP A 830 27.36 -5.12 -5.36
C TRP A 830 27.71 -3.64 -5.52
N LEU A 831 27.97 -2.94 -4.41
CA LEU A 831 28.38 -1.53 -4.42
C LEU A 831 29.67 -1.33 -5.21
N GLY A 832 30.60 -2.30 -5.13
CA GLY A 832 31.81 -2.32 -5.96
C GLY A 832 31.51 -2.38 -7.45
N PHE A 833 30.63 -3.26 -7.91
CA PHE A 833 30.22 -3.29 -9.31
C PHE A 833 29.54 -2.00 -9.75
N PHE A 834 28.64 -1.46 -8.92
CA PHE A 834 27.94 -0.21 -9.21
C PHE A 834 28.91 0.97 -9.33
N LEU A 835 29.81 1.15 -8.34
CA LEU A 835 30.82 2.19 -8.35
C LEU A 835 31.80 2.05 -9.53
N TYR A 836 32.19 0.83 -9.88
CA TYR A 836 33.04 0.57 -11.05
C TYR A 836 32.42 1.12 -12.34
N GLN A 837 31.11 0.91 -12.53
CA GLN A 837 30.37 1.41 -13.69
C GLN A 837 30.23 2.93 -13.65
N ILE A 838 29.91 3.53 -12.50
CA ILE A 838 29.78 5.00 -12.40
C ILE A 838 31.10 5.68 -12.72
N LEU A 839 32.22 5.20 -12.18
CA LEU A 839 33.54 5.75 -12.46
C LEU A 839 33.86 5.67 -13.95
N HIS A 840 33.54 4.55 -14.62
CA HIS A 840 33.70 4.42 -16.07
C HIS A 840 32.97 5.52 -16.84
N ARG A 841 31.70 5.76 -16.49
CA ARG A 841 30.84 6.74 -17.17
C ARG A 841 31.19 8.18 -16.85
N PHE A 842 31.74 8.46 -15.66
CA PHE A 842 32.06 9.82 -15.24
C PHE A 842 33.47 10.28 -15.65
N LEU A 843 34.41 9.35 -15.89
CA LEU A 843 35.78 9.65 -16.33
C LEU A 843 35.86 10.57 -17.58
N PRO A 844 35.05 10.38 -18.64
CA PRO A 844 34.99 11.31 -19.77
C PRO A 844 34.70 12.76 -19.37
N PHE A 845 33.79 12.99 -18.41
CA PHE A 845 33.45 14.35 -17.97
C PHE A 845 34.62 15.01 -17.22
N CYS A 846 35.31 14.28 -16.35
CA CYS A 846 36.53 14.77 -15.69
C CYS A 846 37.59 15.17 -16.72
N ARG A 847 37.81 14.34 -17.75
CA ARG A 847 38.79 14.59 -18.81
C ARG A 847 38.42 15.81 -19.66
N GLN A 848 37.15 15.91 -20.07
CA GLN A 848 36.64 17.04 -20.86
C GLN A 848 36.75 18.37 -20.11
N ARG A 849 36.58 18.36 -18.79
CA ARG A 849 36.72 19.54 -17.91
C ARG A 849 38.17 19.84 -17.49
N GLY A 850 39.13 19.00 -17.87
CA GLY A 850 40.53 19.17 -17.50
C GLY A 850 40.86 18.86 -16.03
N ASP A 851 39.99 18.14 -15.31
CA ASP A 851 40.22 17.70 -13.93
C ASP A 851 41.10 16.43 -13.90
N ALA A 852 42.37 16.62 -14.27
CA ALA A 852 43.35 15.53 -14.35
C ALA A 852 43.52 14.78 -13.02
N ARG A 853 43.43 15.50 -11.88
CA ARG A 853 43.57 14.93 -10.55
C ARG A 853 42.48 13.88 -10.28
N ARG A 854 41.21 14.22 -10.50
CA ARG A 854 40.11 13.25 -10.30
C ARG A 854 40.13 12.16 -11.36
N ALA A 855 40.42 12.50 -12.62
CA ALA A 855 40.53 11.50 -13.67
C ALA A 855 41.56 10.40 -13.36
N GLU A 856 42.76 10.78 -12.89
CA GLU A 856 43.80 9.82 -12.47
C GLU A 856 43.40 9.02 -11.22
N ALA A 857 42.82 9.69 -10.21
CA ALA A 857 42.39 9.02 -8.98
C ALA A 857 41.28 7.98 -9.24
N TYR A 858 40.28 8.35 -10.06
CA TYR A 858 39.15 7.50 -10.41
C TYR A 858 39.60 6.30 -11.24
N GLU A 859 40.48 6.49 -12.23
CA GLU A 859 41.03 5.39 -13.03
C GLU A 859 41.88 4.44 -12.17
N ALA A 860 42.73 4.98 -11.30
CA ALA A 860 43.56 4.18 -10.40
C ALA A 860 42.73 3.37 -9.42
N TYR A 861 41.67 3.96 -8.85
CA TYR A 861 40.75 3.26 -7.96
C TYR A 861 39.96 2.18 -8.72
N ARG A 862 39.37 2.53 -9.87
CA ARG A 862 38.63 1.59 -10.73
C ARG A 862 39.46 0.36 -11.11
N THR A 863 40.75 0.55 -11.39
CA THR A 863 41.69 -0.55 -11.69
C THR A 863 41.88 -1.48 -10.50
N ARG A 864 42.10 -0.93 -9.29
CA ARG A 864 42.24 -1.75 -8.07
C ARG A 864 40.93 -2.47 -7.73
N LEU A 865 39.80 -1.79 -7.89
CA LEU A 865 38.49 -2.33 -7.60
C LEU A 865 38.14 -3.52 -8.51
N ALA A 866 38.46 -3.45 -9.81
CA ALA A 866 38.28 -4.58 -10.72
C ALA A 866 39.02 -5.83 -10.24
N ASN A 867 40.24 -5.68 -9.72
CA ASN A 867 41.00 -6.78 -9.17
C ASN A 867 40.36 -7.32 -7.89
N ALA A 868 39.95 -6.45 -6.95
CA ALA A 868 39.30 -6.86 -5.71
C ALA A 868 37.98 -7.61 -5.95
N LEU A 869 37.14 -7.11 -6.85
CA LEU A 869 35.88 -7.76 -7.27
C LEU A 869 36.12 -9.16 -7.83
N ASN A 870 37.18 -9.33 -8.60
CA ASN A 870 37.52 -10.60 -9.25
C ASN A 870 38.44 -11.51 -8.42
N ASP A 871 38.89 -11.08 -7.25
CA ASP A 871 39.67 -11.92 -6.35
C ASP A 871 38.85 -12.20 -5.09
N ALA A 872 38.79 -11.23 -4.17
CA ALA A 872 38.00 -11.35 -2.95
C ALA A 872 36.48 -11.37 -3.19
N GLY A 873 35.98 -10.72 -4.25
CA GLY A 873 34.56 -10.79 -4.59
C GLY A 873 34.13 -12.15 -5.16
N TRP A 874 35.05 -13.00 -5.62
CA TRP A 874 34.72 -14.26 -6.29
C TRP A 874 34.75 -15.46 -5.31
N ASP A 875 33.67 -16.24 -5.28
CA ASP A 875 33.52 -17.39 -4.37
C ASP A 875 33.87 -18.74 -4.99
N GLY A 876 34.25 -18.76 -6.27
CA GLY A 876 34.65 -19.97 -7.00
C GLY A 876 33.65 -20.40 -8.08
N GLY A 877 32.36 -20.12 -7.90
CA GLY A 877 31.31 -20.35 -8.90
C GLY A 877 30.33 -19.18 -9.10
N TRP A 878 30.30 -18.23 -8.16
CA TRP A 878 29.53 -17.00 -8.23
C TRP A 878 30.22 -15.91 -7.39
N TYR A 879 29.72 -14.67 -7.46
CA TYR A 879 30.23 -13.56 -6.66
C TYR A 879 29.60 -13.51 -5.27
N ARG A 880 30.42 -13.28 -4.25
CA ARG A 880 29.97 -13.00 -2.88
C ARG A 880 29.06 -11.77 -2.86
N ARG A 881 28.20 -11.69 -1.86
CA ARG A 881 27.33 -10.53 -1.66
C ARG A 881 28.04 -9.39 -0.93
N ALA A 882 28.75 -9.73 0.14
CA ALA A 882 29.38 -8.78 1.05
C ALA A 882 30.36 -9.49 2.00
N TYR A 883 31.03 -8.70 2.84
CA TYR A 883 31.74 -9.15 4.04
C TYR A 883 31.18 -8.42 5.26
N TYR A 884 30.99 -9.14 6.36
CA TYR A 884 30.63 -8.55 7.66
C TYR A 884 31.81 -7.77 8.26
N ASP A 885 31.54 -6.97 9.30
CA ASP A 885 32.57 -6.21 10.04
C ASP A 885 33.71 -7.07 10.62
N ASP A 886 33.47 -8.36 10.90
CA ASP A 886 34.47 -9.32 11.37
C ASP A 886 35.23 -10.03 10.24
N GLY A 887 34.90 -9.74 8.98
CA GLY A 887 35.47 -10.35 7.79
C GLY A 887 34.81 -11.67 7.36
N ALA A 888 33.73 -12.11 8.00
CA ALA A 888 32.97 -13.26 7.55
C ALA A 888 32.31 -12.99 6.19
N PRO A 889 32.38 -13.92 5.21
CA PRO A 889 31.76 -13.73 3.91
C PRO A 889 30.23 -13.92 3.97
N LEU A 890 29.51 -13.10 3.21
CA LEU A 890 28.07 -13.22 2.96
C LEU A 890 27.83 -13.51 1.46
N GLY A 891 26.82 -14.30 1.10
CA GLY A 891 26.63 -14.71 -0.30
C GLY A 891 27.64 -15.76 -0.76
N SER A 892 28.06 -16.65 0.15
CA SER A 892 29.08 -17.67 -0.13
C SER A 892 28.50 -19.09 -0.11
N ALA A 893 29.06 -19.97 -0.94
CA ALA A 893 28.77 -21.39 -1.00
C ALA A 893 28.98 -22.11 0.34
N ALA A 894 29.85 -21.57 1.20
CA ALA A 894 30.12 -22.04 2.56
C ALA A 894 29.09 -21.59 3.61
N GLY A 895 28.19 -20.66 3.27
CA GLY A 895 27.11 -20.22 4.16
C GLY A 895 25.94 -21.20 4.22
N ASP A 896 25.17 -21.14 5.30
CA ASP A 896 23.94 -21.92 5.47
C ASP A 896 22.69 -21.17 4.93
N GLU A 897 22.72 -19.83 5.00
CA GLU A 897 21.66 -18.91 4.57
C GLU A 897 22.27 -17.82 3.69
N CYS A 898 21.49 -17.22 2.78
CA CYS A 898 21.98 -16.28 1.78
C CYS A 898 23.26 -16.79 1.10
N ARG A 899 23.20 -18.00 0.53
CA ARG A 899 24.34 -18.64 -0.14
C ARG A 899 24.67 -17.94 -1.46
N ILE A 900 23.64 -17.45 -2.12
CA ILE A 900 23.73 -16.66 -3.35
C ILE A 900 22.66 -15.57 -3.32
N ASP A 901 23.00 -14.42 -3.89
CA ASP A 901 22.16 -13.23 -4.00
C ASP A 901 22.20 -12.71 -5.44
N ALA A 902 21.06 -12.20 -5.92
CA ALA A 902 20.84 -11.78 -7.30
C ALA A 902 21.58 -10.49 -7.68
N LEU A 903 21.76 -9.55 -6.74
CA LEU A 903 22.34 -8.23 -7.02
C LEU A 903 23.77 -8.37 -7.52
N ALA A 904 24.61 -9.08 -6.75
CA ALA A 904 26.02 -9.22 -7.08
C ALA A 904 26.22 -9.93 -8.42
N GLN A 905 25.38 -10.93 -8.75
CA GLN A 905 25.51 -11.66 -10.01
C GLN A 905 25.08 -10.82 -11.21
N ALA A 906 23.93 -10.13 -11.11
CA ALA A 906 23.44 -9.29 -12.19
C ALA A 906 24.42 -8.14 -12.48
N TRP A 907 24.87 -7.45 -11.43
CA TRP A 907 25.77 -6.31 -11.58
C TRP A 907 27.20 -6.67 -11.97
N ALA A 908 27.63 -7.92 -11.76
CA ALA A 908 28.90 -8.41 -12.32
C ALA A 908 28.93 -8.29 -13.85
N VAL A 909 27.79 -8.56 -14.50
CA VAL A 909 27.62 -8.42 -15.96
C VAL A 909 27.35 -6.97 -16.34
N ILE A 910 26.36 -6.32 -15.71
CA ILE A 910 25.92 -4.94 -16.07
C ILE A 910 27.07 -3.93 -15.96
N SER A 911 27.95 -4.09 -14.97
CA SER A 911 29.09 -3.18 -14.79
C SER A 911 30.22 -3.37 -15.81
N GLY A 912 30.25 -4.50 -16.50
CA GLY A 912 31.37 -4.92 -17.36
C GLY A 912 32.68 -5.21 -16.62
N ALA A 913 32.66 -5.31 -15.28
CA ALA A 913 33.87 -5.56 -14.49
C ALA A 913 34.26 -7.04 -14.44
N ALA A 914 33.30 -7.95 -14.58
CA ALA A 914 33.54 -9.38 -14.60
C ALA A 914 34.11 -9.83 -15.96
N PRO A 915 35.15 -10.69 -15.98
CA PRO A 915 35.50 -11.46 -17.17
C PRO A 915 34.28 -12.23 -17.69
N ARG A 916 34.16 -12.34 -19.03
CA ARG A 916 32.99 -12.94 -19.69
C ARG A 916 32.67 -14.35 -19.17
N ASP A 917 33.68 -15.20 -19.03
CA ASP A 917 33.54 -16.58 -18.54
C ASP A 917 32.99 -16.65 -17.11
N ARG A 918 33.37 -15.70 -16.25
CA ARG A 918 32.82 -15.58 -14.89
C ARG A 918 31.43 -14.98 -14.85
N GLY A 919 31.16 -13.99 -15.71
CA GLY A 919 29.82 -13.44 -15.88
C GLY A 919 28.83 -14.53 -16.30
N GLU A 920 29.20 -15.36 -17.27
CA GLU A 920 28.41 -16.53 -17.71
C GLU A 920 28.19 -17.54 -16.57
N GLN A 921 29.24 -17.90 -15.82
CA GLN A 921 29.13 -18.80 -14.66
C GLN A 921 28.23 -18.23 -13.55
N ALA A 922 28.33 -16.94 -13.25
CA ALA A 922 27.50 -16.28 -12.24
C ALA A 922 26.02 -16.28 -12.64
N LEU A 923 25.71 -16.05 -13.92
CA LEU A 923 24.34 -16.12 -14.43
C LEU A 923 23.80 -17.56 -14.44
N ASP A 924 24.61 -18.56 -14.76
CA ASP A 924 24.21 -19.98 -14.70
C ASP A 924 23.88 -20.40 -13.26
N ALA A 925 24.69 -19.96 -12.29
CA ALA A 925 24.44 -20.20 -10.87
C ALA A 925 23.17 -19.47 -10.39
N LEU A 926 22.98 -18.22 -10.80
CA LEU A 926 21.76 -17.45 -10.52
C LEU A 926 20.53 -18.16 -11.08
N GLU A 927 20.57 -18.59 -12.33
CA GLU A 927 19.44 -19.27 -12.98
C GLU A 927 19.10 -20.58 -12.28
N THR A 928 20.12 -21.35 -11.89
CA THR A 928 19.95 -22.62 -11.18
C THR A 928 19.34 -22.45 -9.78
N HIS A 929 19.70 -21.39 -9.07
CA HIS A 929 19.39 -21.25 -7.64
C HIS A 929 18.28 -20.25 -7.31
N LEU A 930 18.12 -19.20 -8.13
CA LEU A 930 17.25 -18.06 -7.82
C LEU A 930 16.03 -17.97 -8.74
N ILE A 931 16.08 -18.54 -9.95
CA ILE A 931 14.93 -18.54 -10.85
C ILE A 931 14.09 -19.80 -10.61
N SER A 932 12.79 -19.63 -10.39
CA SER A 932 11.82 -20.73 -10.33
C SER A 932 10.78 -20.52 -11.42
N ASP A 933 10.92 -21.22 -12.55
CA ASP A 933 9.92 -21.18 -13.63
C ASP A 933 8.57 -21.74 -13.17
N GLN A 934 8.57 -22.74 -12.29
CA GLN A 934 7.36 -23.35 -11.73
C GLN A 934 6.56 -22.33 -10.88
N ASP A 935 7.26 -21.59 -10.01
CA ASP A 935 6.63 -20.60 -9.15
C ASP A 935 6.52 -19.22 -9.83
N ARG A 936 7.08 -19.10 -11.03
CA ARG A 936 7.13 -17.90 -11.87
C ARG A 936 7.74 -16.70 -11.15
N LEU A 937 8.90 -16.89 -10.52
CA LEU A 937 9.57 -15.83 -9.75
C LEU A 937 11.11 -15.91 -9.83
N ILE A 938 11.74 -14.76 -9.59
CA ILE A 938 13.20 -14.61 -9.44
C ILE A 938 13.48 -14.15 -8.01
N ARG A 939 14.03 -15.04 -7.19
CA ARG A 939 14.36 -14.77 -5.78
C ARG A 939 15.51 -13.78 -5.66
N LEU A 940 15.43 -12.90 -4.65
CA LEU A 940 16.52 -11.99 -4.33
C LEU A 940 17.74 -12.75 -3.80
N LEU A 941 17.51 -13.73 -2.93
CA LEU A 941 18.55 -14.55 -2.30
C LEU A 941 18.00 -15.93 -1.92
N THR A 942 18.88 -16.90 -1.72
CA THR A 942 18.49 -18.22 -1.21
C THR A 942 19.64 -18.94 -0.48
N PRO A 943 19.36 -19.76 0.54
CA PRO A 943 18.13 -19.78 1.34
C PRO A 943 17.86 -18.45 2.07
N PRO A 944 16.64 -18.15 2.50
CA PRO A 944 16.34 -16.96 3.30
C PRO A 944 17.02 -16.99 4.67
N PHE A 945 17.20 -15.81 5.30
CA PHE A 945 17.69 -15.69 6.66
C PHE A 945 16.63 -16.12 7.67
N GLU A 946 17.02 -17.00 8.60
CA GLU A 946 16.12 -17.48 9.65
C GLU A 946 16.85 -17.70 10.98
N HIS A 947 17.99 -18.39 10.93
CA HIS A 947 18.73 -18.87 12.09
C HIS A 947 20.19 -18.41 12.12
N THR A 948 20.68 -17.70 11.10
CA THR A 948 22.08 -17.25 11.04
C THR A 948 22.54 -16.55 12.34
N PRO A 949 23.75 -16.88 12.86
CA PRO A 949 24.33 -16.18 14.00
C PRO A 949 24.91 -14.81 13.61
N HIS A 950 25.32 -14.61 12.35
CA HIS A 950 25.75 -13.30 11.85
C HIS A 950 24.51 -12.46 11.57
N ASP A 951 24.44 -11.27 12.14
CA ASP A 951 23.26 -10.40 12.05
C ASP A 951 23.30 -9.57 10.76
N PRO A 952 22.51 -9.90 9.71
CA PRO A 952 22.47 -9.09 8.51
C PRO A 952 21.75 -7.76 8.74
N GLY A 953 20.91 -7.63 9.78
CA GLY A 953 19.99 -6.52 9.95
C GLY A 953 18.53 -6.95 9.93
N TYR A 954 17.63 -5.97 9.78
CA TYR A 954 16.20 -6.21 9.95
C TYR A 954 15.59 -7.15 8.90
N ILE A 955 16.30 -7.44 7.80
CA ILE A 955 15.89 -8.44 6.79
C ILE A 955 15.56 -9.79 7.43
N LYS A 956 16.30 -10.21 8.46
CA LYS A 956 16.06 -11.47 9.21
C LYS A 956 14.73 -11.46 9.98
N GLY A 957 14.25 -10.26 10.31
CA GLY A 957 12.96 -10.06 10.98
C GLY A 957 11.76 -10.35 10.09
N TYR A 958 11.91 -10.22 8.76
CA TYR A 958 10.86 -10.68 7.85
C TYR A 958 10.66 -12.18 7.97
N VAL A 959 9.42 -12.60 7.74
CA VAL A 959 9.11 -14.00 7.47
C VAL A 959 9.93 -14.50 6.27
N ALA A 960 10.48 -15.70 6.39
CA ALA A 960 11.25 -16.34 5.32
C ALA A 960 10.42 -16.47 4.02
N GLY A 961 11.03 -16.10 2.89
CA GLY A 961 10.41 -16.11 1.56
C GLY A 961 9.48 -14.92 1.26
N VAL A 962 9.41 -13.93 2.14
CA VAL A 962 8.64 -12.70 1.96
C VAL A 962 9.60 -11.55 1.71
N ARG A 963 9.24 -10.66 0.78
CA ARG A 963 9.98 -9.41 0.53
C ARG A 963 11.46 -9.67 0.22
N GLU A 964 12.37 -8.87 0.76
CA GLU A 964 13.81 -8.99 0.54
C GLU A 964 14.39 -10.30 1.12
N ASN A 965 13.72 -10.93 2.09
CA ASN A 965 14.19 -12.16 2.72
C ASN A 965 13.80 -13.43 1.93
N GLY A 966 14.35 -13.57 0.73
CA GLY A 966 14.20 -14.76 -0.13
C GLY A 966 12.89 -14.86 -0.94
N GLY A 967 12.09 -13.80 -0.93
CA GLY A 967 11.07 -13.55 -1.95
C GLY A 967 11.69 -13.00 -3.24
N GLN A 968 10.86 -12.76 -4.25
CA GLN A 968 11.24 -11.92 -5.39
C GLN A 968 11.11 -10.46 -4.97
N TYR A 969 12.15 -9.67 -5.22
CA TYR A 969 12.06 -8.23 -5.21
C TYR A 969 12.18 -7.75 -6.65
N THR A 970 11.05 -7.35 -7.25
CA THR A 970 10.89 -7.18 -8.71
C THR A 970 11.89 -6.18 -9.30
N HIS A 971 12.29 -5.17 -8.52
CA HIS A 971 13.33 -4.23 -8.94
C HIS A 971 14.67 -4.95 -9.22
N ALA A 972 15.14 -5.80 -8.29
CA ALA A 972 16.35 -6.59 -8.50
C ALA A 972 16.16 -7.66 -9.58
N ALA A 973 14.97 -8.25 -9.67
CA ALA A 973 14.63 -9.18 -10.76
C ALA A 973 14.77 -8.51 -12.14
N MET A 974 14.46 -7.22 -12.26
CA MET A 974 14.67 -6.50 -13.52
C MET A 974 16.15 -6.36 -13.89
N TRP A 975 17.05 -6.22 -12.91
CA TRP A 975 18.49 -6.27 -13.19
C TRP A 975 18.96 -7.65 -13.66
N VAL A 976 18.33 -8.72 -13.17
CA VAL A 976 18.59 -10.07 -13.71
C VAL A 976 18.20 -10.14 -15.18
N VAL A 977 17.02 -9.64 -15.55
CA VAL A 977 16.59 -9.59 -16.95
C VAL A 977 17.55 -8.77 -17.82
N GLN A 978 17.98 -7.61 -17.31
CA GLN A 978 18.99 -6.78 -17.97
C GLN A 978 20.29 -7.54 -18.19
N ALA A 979 20.82 -8.18 -17.13
CA ALA A 979 22.07 -8.93 -17.20
C ALA A 979 21.99 -10.11 -18.19
N MET A 980 20.86 -10.81 -18.27
CA MET A 980 20.64 -11.86 -19.27
C MET A 980 20.68 -11.30 -20.70
N ALA A 981 20.00 -10.17 -20.94
CA ALA A 981 20.03 -9.52 -22.26
C ALA A 981 21.44 -9.03 -22.62
N GLU A 982 22.14 -8.42 -21.67
CA GLU A 982 23.50 -7.89 -21.85
C GLU A 982 24.54 -8.99 -22.09
N ALA A 983 24.37 -10.16 -21.47
CA ALA A 983 25.21 -11.34 -21.67
C ALA A 983 24.97 -12.08 -23.00
N GLY A 984 24.05 -11.59 -23.85
CA GLY A 984 23.71 -12.23 -25.12
C GLY A 984 22.80 -13.45 -24.97
N ARG A 985 21.87 -13.42 -24.01
CA ARG A 985 20.81 -14.43 -23.83
C ARG A 985 19.42 -13.83 -24.09
N PRO A 986 19.13 -13.30 -25.30
CA PRO A 986 17.92 -12.51 -25.56
C PRO A 986 16.62 -13.30 -25.41
N ASP A 987 16.60 -14.58 -25.78
CA ASP A 987 15.45 -15.48 -25.58
C ASP A 987 15.06 -15.55 -24.11
N ARG A 988 16.03 -15.88 -23.25
CA ARG A 988 15.79 -16.03 -21.83
C ARG A 988 15.41 -14.71 -21.17
N ALA A 989 16.02 -13.60 -21.60
CA ALA A 989 15.66 -12.28 -21.10
C ALA A 989 14.19 -11.91 -21.44
N ALA A 990 13.73 -12.20 -22.66
CA ALA A 990 12.35 -11.95 -23.06
C ALA A 990 11.35 -12.85 -22.29
N GLU A 991 11.66 -14.12 -22.09
CA GLU A 991 10.86 -15.04 -21.26
C GLU A 991 10.71 -14.54 -19.82
N LEU A 992 11.81 -14.08 -19.21
CA LEU A 992 11.80 -13.56 -17.85
C LEU A 992 11.05 -12.22 -17.76
N LEU A 993 11.17 -11.34 -18.75
CA LEU A 993 10.36 -10.11 -18.80
C LEU A 993 8.86 -10.42 -18.83
N GLU A 994 8.44 -11.36 -19.69
CA GLU A 994 7.04 -11.78 -19.74
C GLU A 994 6.60 -12.44 -18.43
N MET A 995 7.44 -13.29 -17.84
CA MET A 995 7.19 -13.95 -16.56
C MET A 995 6.87 -12.93 -15.45
N LEU A 996 7.67 -11.87 -15.36
CA LEU A 996 7.57 -10.82 -14.33
C LEU A 996 6.44 -9.81 -14.59
N SER A 997 5.80 -9.82 -15.76
CA SER A 997 4.71 -8.90 -16.06
C SER A 997 3.48 -9.19 -15.17
N PRO A 998 2.88 -8.17 -14.52
CA PRO A 998 1.68 -8.36 -13.71
C PRO A 998 0.49 -8.89 -14.52
N VAL A 999 0.45 -8.59 -15.83
CA VAL A 999 -0.56 -9.13 -16.76
C VAL A 999 -0.43 -10.65 -16.85
N SER A 1000 0.79 -11.15 -17.00
CA SER A 1000 1.10 -12.57 -17.10
C SER A 1000 0.82 -13.29 -15.79
N HIS A 1001 1.11 -12.68 -14.64
CA HIS A 1001 0.83 -13.23 -13.31
C HIS A 1001 -0.67 -13.42 -13.03
N ALA A 1002 -1.54 -12.75 -13.78
CA ALA A 1002 -2.97 -12.73 -13.54
C ALA A 1002 -3.77 -12.92 -14.84
N ALA A 1003 -3.22 -13.68 -15.80
CA ALA A 1003 -3.81 -13.86 -17.12
C ALA A 1003 -5.13 -14.65 -17.09
N THR A 1004 -5.31 -15.52 -16.11
CA THR A 1004 -6.55 -16.27 -15.87
C THR A 1004 -7.08 -16.02 -14.46
N ARG A 1005 -8.33 -16.43 -14.20
CA ARG A 1005 -8.93 -16.35 -12.86
C ARG A 1005 -8.10 -17.05 -11.80
N LYS A 1006 -7.60 -18.26 -12.11
CA LYS A 1006 -6.76 -19.03 -11.20
C LYS A 1006 -5.45 -18.30 -10.90
N ASP A 1007 -4.84 -17.70 -11.90
CA ASP A 1007 -3.58 -16.96 -11.73
C ASP A 1007 -3.82 -15.69 -10.91
N ALA A 1008 -4.91 -14.96 -11.17
CA ALA A 1008 -5.31 -13.80 -10.38
C ALA A 1008 -5.63 -14.16 -8.92
N ASP A 1009 -6.20 -15.34 -8.65
CA ASP A 1009 -6.44 -15.85 -7.29
C ASP A 1009 -5.14 -16.28 -6.56
N VAL A 1010 -4.04 -16.54 -7.29
CA VAL A 1010 -2.71 -16.77 -6.72
C VAL A 1010 -1.98 -15.44 -6.51
N TYR A 1011 -1.97 -14.59 -7.54
CA TYR A 1011 -1.28 -13.28 -7.51
C TYR A 1011 -1.94 -12.29 -6.55
N MET A 1012 -3.26 -12.34 -6.42
CA MET A 1012 -4.13 -11.58 -5.50
C MET A 1012 -4.25 -10.07 -5.77
N VAL A 1013 -3.16 -9.41 -6.20
CA VAL A 1013 -3.04 -7.96 -6.36
C VAL A 1013 -3.28 -7.49 -7.80
N GLU A 1014 -3.15 -6.18 -8.05
CA GLU A 1014 -3.50 -5.54 -9.32
C GLU A 1014 -2.69 -6.07 -10.53
N PRO A 1015 -3.36 -6.44 -11.64
CA PRO A 1015 -2.68 -6.98 -12.84
C PRO A 1015 -2.25 -5.91 -13.86
N TYR A 1016 -2.43 -4.63 -13.54
CA TYR A 1016 -2.14 -3.48 -14.41
C TYR A 1016 -1.06 -2.54 -13.85
N VAL A 1017 -0.44 -2.92 -12.73
CA VAL A 1017 0.70 -2.22 -12.15
C VAL A 1017 1.70 -3.22 -11.58
N VAL A 1018 2.98 -2.84 -11.57
CA VAL A 1018 4.04 -3.71 -11.08
C VAL A 1018 4.02 -3.73 -9.54
N ALA A 1019 4.10 -4.94 -8.98
CA ALA A 1019 4.35 -5.14 -7.55
C ALA A 1019 5.85 -5.06 -7.23
N ALA A 1020 6.18 -4.46 -6.08
CA ALA A 1020 7.54 -4.39 -5.55
C ALA A 1020 8.13 -5.78 -5.33
N ASP A 1021 7.28 -6.74 -4.96
CA ASP A 1021 7.70 -8.06 -4.53
C ASP A 1021 6.65 -9.15 -4.82
N VAL A 1022 7.11 -10.39 -4.94
CA VAL A 1022 6.29 -11.61 -5.06
C VAL A 1022 6.82 -12.65 -4.08
N TYR A 1023 5.93 -13.23 -3.27
CA TYR A 1023 6.32 -14.13 -2.20
C TYR A 1023 6.71 -15.51 -2.72
N GLY A 1024 7.78 -16.05 -2.13
CA GLY A 1024 8.40 -17.30 -2.57
C GLY A 1024 8.34 -18.44 -1.55
N ALA A 1025 7.58 -18.30 -0.46
CA ALA A 1025 7.39 -19.35 0.54
C ALA A 1025 5.91 -19.68 0.78
N ALA A 1026 5.65 -20.95 1.08
CA ALA A 1026 4.31 -21.44 1.39
C ALA A 1026 3.75 -20.77 2.66
N PRO A 1027 2.42 -20.53 2.73
CA PRO A 1027 1.39 -20.86 1.72
C PRO A 1027 1.19 -19.78 0.64
N HIS A 1028 2.07 -18.77 0.55
CA HIS A 1028 1.86 -17.58 -0.30
C HIS A 1028 2.69 -17.57 -1.59
N VAL A 1029 3.20 -18.72 -2.04
CA VAL A 1029 4.01 -18.79 -3.27
C VAL A 1029 3.25 -18.19 -4.45
N GLY A 1030 3.87 -17.22 -5.13
CA GLY A 1030 3.29 -16.53 -6.29
C GLY A 1030 2.37 -15.34 -5.96
N ARG A 1031 2.08 -15.08 -4.67
CA ARG A 1031 1.29 -13.92 -4.26
C ARG A 1031 2.09 -12.62 -4.41
N GLY A 1032 1.51 -11.63 -5.07
CA GLY A 1032 2.06 -10.29 -5.14
C GLY A 1032 1.99 -9.57 -3.78
N GLY A 1033 3.05 -8.82 -3.48
CA GLY A 1033 3.17 -7.99 -2.29
C GLY A 1033 2.69 -6.56 -2.55
N TRP A 1034 3.56 -5.57 -2.39
CA TRP A 1034 3.15 -4.17 -2.44
C TRP A 1034 3.08 -3.65 -3.88
N THR A 1035 1.89 -3.33 -4.37
CA THR A 1035 1.67 -2.72 -5.69
C THR A 1035 1.85 -1.20 -5.69
N TRP A 1036 1.98 -0.63 -6.89
CA TRP A 1036 2.13 0.80 -7.19
C TRP A 1036 3.45 1.44 -6.71
N TYR A 1037 3.73 1.44 -5.40
CA TYR A 1037 4.88 2.14 -4.82
C TYR A 1037 6.17 1.32 -4.95
N THR A 1038 6.73 1.26 -6.16
CA THR A 1038 8.03 0.63 -6.42
C THR A 1038 8.77 1.23 -7.61
N GLY A 1039 10.10 1.30 -7.52
CA GLY A 1039 10.97 1.64 -8.66
C GLY A 1039 11.06 0.55 -9.73
N ALA A 1040 10.50 -0.64 -9.47
CA ALA A 1040 10.46 -1.73 -10.44
C ALA A 1040 9.73 -1.35 -11.74
N ALA A 1041 8.74 -0.45 -11.69
CA ALA A 1041 8.05 0.01 -12.89
C ALA A 1041 8.98 0.79 -13.84
N GLY A 1042 9.82 1.68 -13.29
CA GLY A 1042 10.81 2.43 -14.06
C GLY A 1042 11.88 1.52 -14.65
N TRP A 1043 12.38 0.55 -13.89
CA TRP A 1043 13.32 -0.45 -14.40
C TRP A 1043 12.71 -1.37 -15.45
N MET A 1044 11.48 -1.84 -15.26
CA MET A 1044 10.80 -2.67 -16.26
C MET A 1044 10.65 -1.93 -17.58
N TYR A 1045 10.32 -0.62 -17.56
CA TYR A 1045 10.25 0.19 -18.77
C TYR A 1045 11.62 0.32 -19.45
N GLN A 1046 12.66 0.67 -18.68
CA GLN A 1046 14.02 0.82 -19.21
C GLN A 1046 14.55 -0.48 -19.79
N VAL A 1047 14.42 -1.60 -19.08
CA VAL A 1047 14.90 -2.90 -19.55
C VAL A 1047 14.14 -3.35 -20.79
N THR A 1048 12.82 -3.13 -20.84
CA THR A 1048 12.03 -3.43 -22.05
C THR A 1048 12.56 -2.64 -23.24
N LEU A 1049 12.68 -1.32 -23.11
CA LEU A 1049 13.04 -0.46 -24.23
C LEU A 1049 14.51 -0.60 -24.63
N GLN A 1050 15.43 -0.50 -23.66
CA GLN A 1050 16.87 -0.37 -23.90
C GLN A 1050 17.60 -1.71 -24.00
N CYS A 1051 17.12 -2.75 -23.32
CA CYS A 1051 17.85 -4.02 -23.23
C CYS A 1051 17.22 -5.12 -24.08
N ILE A 1052 15.88 -5.25 -24.06
CA ILE A 1052 15.15 -6.25 -24.86
C ILE A 1052 14.97 -5.76 -26.29
N LEU A 1053 14.42 -4.56 -26.49
CA LEU A 1053 14.24 -4.00 -27.82
C LEU A 1053 15.51 -3.35 -28.36
N GLY A 1054 16.44 -2.97 -27.48
CA GLY A 1054 17.71 -2.36 -27.87
C GLY A 1054 17.57 -0.92 -28.35
N VAL A 1055 16.56 -0.17 -27.90
CA VAL A 1055 16.24 1.18 -28.36
C VAL A 1055 16.66 2.24 -27.35
N ALA A 1056 17.36 3.26 -27.82
CA ALA A 1056 17.71 4.45 -27.07
C ALA A 1056 17.41 5.71 -27.90
N ILE A 1057 17.11 6.80 -27.20
CA ILE A 1057 16.94 8.13 -27.78
C ILE A 1057 18.08 8.98 -27.21
N GLU A 1058 18.96 9.45 -28.09
CA GLU A 1058 20.19 10.19 -27.76
C GLU A 1058 20.18 11.57 -28.45
N GLY A 1059 19.67 12.59 -27.76
CA GLY A 1059 19.42 13.92 -28.33
C GLY A 1059 18.45 13.82 -29.50
N ASP A 1060 18.86 14.32 -30.68
CA ASP A 1060 18.09 14.21 -31.92
C ASP A 1060 18.25 12.86 -32.63
N TYR A 1061 18.88 11.85 -32.01
CA TYR A 1061 19.14 10.56 -32.66
C TYR A 1061 18.28 9.44 -32.08
N LEU A 1062 17.73 8.62 -32.97
CA LEU A 1062 17.28 7.28 -32.61
C LEU A 1062 18.44 6.31 -32.76
N VAL A 1063 18.74 5.60 -31.68
CA VAL A 1063 19.84 4.64 -31.60
C VAL A 1063 19.27 3.26 -31.33
N MET A 1064 19.69 2.27 -32.11
CA MET A 1064 19.20 0.91 -31.97
C MET A 1064 20.34 -0.11 -32.03
N THR A 1065 20.35 -1.03 -31.08
CA THR A 1065 21.16 -2.25 -31.06
C THR A 1065 20.20 -3.41 -30.83
N PRO A 1066 19.39 -3.79 -31.84
CA PRO A 1066 18.30 -4.75 -31.64
C PRO A 1066 18.86 -6.12 -31.22
N ARG A 1067 18.41 -6.61 -30.07
CA ARG A 1067 18.73 -7.96 -29.57
C ARG A 1067 17.49 -8.82 -29.65
N LEU A 1068 17.03 -9.05 -30.88
CA LEU A 1068 15.80 -9.80 -31.09
C LEU A 1068 15.95 -11.19 -30.49
N PRO A 1069 15.01 -11.62 -29.63
CA PRO A 1069 14.88 -13.02 -29.36
C PRO A 1069 14.88 -13.81 -30.68
N HIS A 1070 15.48 -14.99 -30.67
CA HIS A 1070 15.04 -16.05 -31.56
C HIS A 1070 13.52 -16.26 -31.29
N THR A 1071 12.72 -17.11 -31.93
CA THR A 1071 11.23 -17.07 -31.76
C THR A 1071 10.49 -15.77 -32.20
N TRP A 1072 10.97 -14.54 -31.95
CA TRP A 1072 10.27 -13.30 -32.32
C TRP A 1072 10.41 -13.00 -33.82
N PRO A 1073 9.33 -12.84 -34.59
CA PRO A 1073 9.44 -12.46 -36.01
C PRO A 1073 9.92 -11.00 -36.22
N GLY A 1074 9.92 -10.21 -35.16
CA GLY A 1074 10.20 -8.78 -35.20
C GLY A 1074 9.36 -8.01 -34.17
N PHE A 1075 9.51 -6.69 -34.14
CA PHE A 1075 8.68 -5.77 -33.36
C PHE A 1075 8.47 -4.45 -34.12
N GLU A 1076 7.48 -3.68 -33.71
CA GLU A 1076 7.22 -2.34 -34.22
C GLU A 1076 7.44 -1.31 -33.10
N LEU A 1077 8.01 -0.17 -33.43
CA LEU A 1077 8.19 0.98 -32.56
C LEU A 1077 7.60 2.21 -33.24
N ARG A 1078 6.76 2.96 -32.54
CA ARG A 1078 6.31 4.28 -32.95
C ARG A 1078 6.86 5.31 -31.97
N TYR A 1079 7.73 6.18 -32.45
CA TYR A 1079 8.33 7.26 -31.68
C TYR A 1079 7.83 8.61 -32.19
N ARG A 1080 7.34 9.47 -31.30
CA ARG A 1080 6.94 10.85 -31.59
C ARG A 1080 8.03 11.80 -31.12
N CYS A 1081 8.54 12.62 -32.02
CA CYS A 1081 9.62 13.55 -31.76
C CYS A 1081 9.19 14.70 -30.82
N PRO A 1082 10.14 15.45 -30.24
CA PRO A 1082 9.85 16.55 -29.31
C PRO A 1082 8.99 17.68 -29.89
N ASP A 1083 8.94 17.84 -31.23
CA ASP A 1083 8.06 18.79 -31.90
C ASP A 1083 6.56 18.45 -31.80
N GLY A 1084 6.23 17.25 -31.30
CA GLY A 1084 4.87 16.75 -31.11
C GLY A 1084 4.15 16.33 -32.39
N HIS A 1085 4.79 16.45 -33.56
CA HIS A 1085 4.17 16.24 -34.86
C HIS A 1085 4.90 15.21 -35.71
N THR A 1086 6.24 15.20 -35.68
CA THR A 1086 7.04 14.21 -36.42
C THR A 1086 6.94 12.84 -35.76
N VAL A 1087 6.77 11.80 -36.56
CA VAL A 1087 6.61 10.42 -36.09
C VAL A 1087 7.53 9.50 -36.88
N TYR A 1088 8.25 8.64 -36.17
CA TYR A 1088 9.00 7.53 -36.73
C TYR A 1088 8.27 6.22 -36.46
N GLU A 1089 7.85 5.52 -37.51
CA GLU A 1089 7.37 4.15 -37.46
C GLU A 1089 8.50 3.21 -37.88
N VAL A 1090 9.05 2.48 -36.91
CA VAL A 1090 10.17 1.58 -37.08
C VAL A 1090 9.68 0.14 -37.03
N HIS A 1091 9.94 -0.61 -38.10
CA HIS A 1091 9.67 -2.03 -38.21
C HIS A 1091 10.99 -2.80 -38.13
N VAL A 1092 11.21 -3.51 -37.04
CA VAL A 1092 12.34 -4.41 -36.89
C VAL A 1092 11.87 -5.81 -37.24
N VAL A 1093 12.50 -6.44 -38.22
CA VAL A 1093 12.09 -7.77 -38.74
C VAL A 1093 13.26 -8.75 -38.71
N SER A 1094 12.95 -10.01 -38.38
CA SER A 1094 13.93 -11.09 -38.50
C SER A 1094 14.13 -11.49 -39.95
N GLY A 1095 15.39 -11.52 -40.39
CA GLY A 1095 15.82 -12.02 -41.69
C GLY A 1095 15.72 -13.55 -41.81
N PRO A 1096 15.90 -14.10 -43.02
CA PRO A 1096 15.77 -15.54 -43.27
C PRO A 1096 16.94 -16.38 -42.74
N ASN A 1097 18.12 -15.78 -42.50
CA ASN A 1097 19.31 -16.44 -41.99
C ASN A 1097 19.61 -15.93 -40.57
N ARG A 1098 19.23 -16.70 -39.55
CA ARG A 1098 19.17 -16.25 -38.16
C ARG A 1098 20.47 -16.38 -37.35
N ARG A 1099 21.65 -16.29 -37.99
CA ARG A 1099 22.89 -16.91 -37.46
C ARG A 1099 23.75 -16.01 -36.58
N ASP A 1100 23.76 -14.70 -36.82
CA ASP A 1100 24.81 -13.83 -36.27
C ASP A 1100 24.26 -12.64 -35.45
N GLU A 1101 22.93 -12.45 -35.35
CA GLU A 1101 22.25 -11.32 -34.67
C GLU A 1101 22.72 -9.94 -35.15
N THR A 1102 23.12 -9.85 -36.42
CA THR A 1102 23.70 -8.63 -37.02
C THR A 1102 22.67 -7.83 -37.79
N VAL A 1103 22.87 -6.52 -37.87
CA VAL A 1103 21.99 -5.64 -38.67
C VAL A 1103 22.40 -5.76 -40.14
N SER A 1104 21.56 -6.41 -40.96
CA SER A 1104 21.87 -6.65 -42.38
C SER A 1104 21.41 -5.53 -43.32
N ALA A 1105 20.34 -4.81 -42.94
CA ALA A 1105 19.84 -3.68 -43.72
C ALA A 1105 19.02 -2.71 -42.88
N VAL A 1106 19.19 -1.41 -43.14
CA VAL A 1106 18.32 -0.35 -42.64
C VAL A 1106 17.83 0.51 -43.80
N VAL A 1107 16.51 0.70 -43.88
CA VAL A 1107 15.85 1.49 -44.92
C VAL A 1107 14.99 2.57 -44.27
N LEU A 1108 15.29 3.84 -44.52
CA LEU A 1108 14.53 5.01 -44.08
C LEU A 1108 13.84 5.64 -45.29
N ASP A 1109 12.51 5.70 -45.29
CA ASP A 1109 11.67 6.25 -46.39
C ASP A 1109 12.05 5.70 -47.77
N GLY A 1110 12.31 4.39 -47.83
CA GLY A 1110 12.70 3.68 -49.05
C GLY A 1110 14.18 3.87 -49.46
N ARG A 1111 14.98 4.59 -48.68
CA ARG A 1111 16.42 4.78 -48.91
C ARG A 1111 17.25 3.95 -47.94
N LYS A 1112 18.22 3.20 -48.46
CA LYS A 1112 19.18 2.48 -47.62
C LYS A 1112 20.07 3.47 -46.88
N ILE A 1113 20.25 3.27 -45.57
CA ILE A 1113 21.22 3.99 -44.74
C ILE A 1113 22.29 3.01 -44.24
N ASP A 1114 23.52 3.48 -44.08
CA ASP A 1114 24.62 2.67 -43.59
C ASP A 1114 24.43 2.41 -42.09
N ALA A 1115 24.68 1.17 -41.66
CA ALA A 1115 24.74 0.77 -40.26
C ALA A 1115 26.17 0.31 -39.97
N ASP A 1116 26.72 0.71 -38.83
CA ASP A 1116 27.90 0.04 -38.28
C ASP A 1116 27.41 -1.33 -37.77
N ASP A 1117 28.20 -2.38 -38.00
CA ASP A 1117 27.83 -3.81 -38.01
C ASP A 1117 26.78 -4.28 -36.96
N ASP A 1118 26.69 -3.65 -35.78
CA ASP A 1118 25.72 -3.96 -34.70
C ASP A 1118 24.93 -2.75 -34.13
N LYS A 1119 25.17 -1.51 -34.61
CA LYS A 1119 24.55 -0.28 -34.07
C LYS A 1119 24.00 0.61 -35.17
N ILE A 1120 22.70 0.86 -35.10
CA ILE A 1120 21.97 1.78 -35.97
C ILE A 1120 21.90 3.13 -35.27
N ARG A 1121 22.26 4.18 -36.00
CA ARG A 1121 22.11 5.56 -35.53
C ARG A 1121 21.68 6.43 -36.70
N PHE A 1122 20.55 7.11 -36.57
CA PHE A 1122 20.15 8.15 -37.51
C PHE A 1122 19.52 9.33 -36.79
N CYS A 1123 19.68 10.51 -37.40
CA CYS A 1123 19.14 11.76 -36.89
C CYS A 1123 17.65 11.86 -37.24
N CYS A 1124 16.83 12.04 -36.22
CA CYS A 1124 15.41 12.32 -36.33
C CYS A 1124 15.21 13.75 -36.83
N GLN A 1125 14.41 13.90 -37.88
CA GLN A 1125 13.98 15.18 -38.39
C GLN A 1125 12.81 15.69 -37.52
N ASN A 1126 12.69 17.00 -37.37
CA ASN A 1126 11.57 17.66 -36.69
C ASN A 1126 10.81 18.49 -37.74
N ASP A 1127 10.20 17.80 -38.72
CA ASP A 1127 9.61 18.39 -39.93
C ASP A 1127 8.08 18.24 -40.03
N GLY A 1128 7.47 17.59 -39.04
CA GLY A 1128 6.03 17.32 -38.93
C GLY A 1128 5.53 16.15 -39.78
N LEU A 1129 6.42 15.31 -40.34
CA LEU A 1129 6.05 14.20 -41.23
C LEU A 1129 6.04 12.84 -40.51
N LEU A 1130 5.54 11.82 -41.22
CA LEU A 1130 5.69 10.42 -40.86
C LEU A 1130 6.88 9.85 -41.63
N HIS A 1131 7.86 9.32 -40.90
CA HIS A 1131 9.00 8.59 -41.45
C HIS A 1131 8.84 7.10 -41.16
N VAL A 1132 9.13 6.26 -42.15
CA VAL A 1132 9.07 4.80 -42.01
C VAL A 1132 10.48 4.22 -42.08
N VAL A 1133 10.85 3.48 -41.06
CA VAL A 1133 12.14 2.80 -40.95
C VAL A 1133 11.91 1.30 -40.94
N THR A 1134 12.64 0.56 -41.77
CA THR A 1134 12.69 -0.91 -41.72
C THR A 1134 14.09 -1.34 -41.39
N VAL A 1135 14.22 -2.13 -40.32
CA VAL A 1135 15.48 -2.73 -39.86
C VAL A 1135 15.37 -4.24 -40.03
N THR A 1136 16.30 -4.84 -40.77
CA THR A 1136 16.41 -6.30 -40.89
C THR A 1136 17.58 -6.80 -40.07
N VAL A 1137 17.32 -7.79 -39.21
CA VAL A 1137 18.32 -8.43 -38.35
C VAL A 1137 18.50 -9.87 -38.81
N GLU A 1138 19.73 -10.29 -39.12
CA GLU A 1138 20.11 -11.66 -39.51
C GLU A 1138 20.76 -12.41 -38.35
#